data_AF-A0A9X7UBR8-F1
#
_entry.id   AF-A0A9X7UBR8-F1
#
_cell.length_a   1.000
_cell.length_b   1.000
_cell.length_c   1.000
_cell.angle_alpha   90.00
_cell.angle_beta   90.00
_cell.angle_gamma   90.00
#
_symmetry.space_group_name_H-M   'P 1'
#
loop_
_entity.id
_entity.type
_entity.pdbx_description
1 polymer ?
#
loop_
_entity_poly.entity_id
_entity_poly.type
_entity_poly.pdbx_seq_one_letter_code
_entity_poly.pdbx_strand_id
1 'polypeptide(L)'
;MAASMILVEAQPRRVADGVAEIVRLAGGGGARPYHYAGQHYRAGIEALPTVIGSLNYDGEIIGGGITEALTINWAPAGHAGIDALAPYFWRDATITVRVGPEGAMPPVLSQGKVTDVATAEGKMAIAMADPAADVMKPLPATYYAGTGDLEGPADWEKKIKRRLWGRIFNREAEPLDKANNIYCLSDPTRPIQAILEVRESGAPVTITLLAWQGSAAATLAALRAIAVPDGEAVVCPSISCIKFWNQPAVLHADLLGEVGTGYVETAPEIAERLVQALGGPAFAAGAVAVAKALRPAPIGWAVEDETTTVAAMLDEMLANVSLMWMPEPTGEIVMRAWAWGASVASAVSQDVARKKSFAPVTTRKLGYRRNESVMARGDLAAIVLAKDLSYLDGTPIEDLKPAEPGSDITTAIIGVAEIKIAAEFGGTVTETLPRLQAFRLIRNAVDVTDASIWVVTVQSGTLDASIGVDGVLSLDADAGTLTNSVLLIEATYNSRAYQTTVRVTKALSLPPSGGAQNASGGFAGGVNSSVMAPISREIAVEVGEDGNVALSANYSFTVDGSFASFHVYAQWYRWNGTAYVALGSEQQSTDPAIGGRPSIGEPGEPGTGGCYFTDTGQTPASLQKYRLYMRSASGSLTRSISGSYSAVGS
;
A
#
# COMPACT_ATOMS: atom_id res chain seq x y z
N MET A 1 -54.77 -28.82 -4.41
CA MET A 1 -53.30 -28.91 -4.48
C MET A 1 -52.92 -30.38 -4.32
N ALA A 2 -52.10 -30.94 -5.20
CA ALA A 2 -51.59 -32.31 -5.00
C ALA A 2 -50.74 -32.34 -3.72
N ALA A 3 -50.84 -33.41 -2.95
CA ALA A 3 -50.03 -33.57 -1.74
C ALA A 3 -48.55 -33.61 -2.12
N SER A 4 -47.72 -32.85 -1.38
CA SER A 4 -46.26 -32.87 -1.56
C SER A 4 -45.70 -34.20 -1.05
N MET A 5 -44.79 -34.79 -1.83
CA MET A 5 -44.09 -36.02 -1.52
C MET A 5 -42.60 -35.74 -1.40
N ILE A 6 -41.94 -36.49 -0.50
CA ILE A 6 -40.52 -36.43 -0.22
C ILE A 6 -39.92 -37.81 -0.51
N LEU A 7 -38.87 -37.86 -1.32
CA LEU A 7 -38.07 -39.07 -1.54
C LEU A 7 -36.62 -38.79 -1.17
N VAL A 8 -36.01 -39.72 -0.44
CA VAL A 8 -34.60 -39.67 -0.03
C VAL A 8 -33.92 -40.94 -0.49
N GLU A 9 -32.83 -40.80 -1.22
CA GLU A 9 -31.93 -41.89 -1.58
C GLU A 9 -30.55 -41.60 -0.99
N ALA A 10 -30.02 -42.52 -0.19
CA ALA A 10 -28.70 -42.40 0.44
C ALA A 10 -27.87 -43.68 0.21
N GLN A 11 -26.55 -43.56 0.21
CA GLN A 11 -25.63 -44.69 0.00
C GLN A 11 -24.66 -44.89 1.18
N PRO A 12 -25.16 -45.22 2.38
CA PRO A 12 -24.29 -45.48 3.52
C PRO A 12 -23.51 -46.79 3.35
N ARG A 13 -22.37 -46.90 4.03
CA ARG A 13 -21.50 -48.09 3.96
C ARG A 13 -21.91 -49.09 5.02
N ARG A 14 -21.99 -50.37 4.69
CA ARG A 14 -22.21 -51.41 5.71
C ARG A 14 -20.96 -51.54 6.59
N VAL A 15 -21.11 -51.53 7.92
CA VAL A 15 -19.96 -51.58 8.84
C VAL A 15 -19.15 -52.87 8.71
N ALA A 16 -19.78 -53.98 8.31
CA ALA A 16 -19.14 -55.29 8.22
C ALA A 16 -18.12 -55.41 7.07
N ASP A 17 -18.36 -54.78 5.92
CA ASP A 17 -17.57 -54.98 4.69
C ASP A 17 -17.20 -53.66 3.98
N GLY A 18 -17.72 -52.51 4.44
CA GLY A 18 -17.46 -51.20 3.86
C GLY A 18 -18.19 -50.94 2.54
N VAL A 19 -19.00 -51.86 2.04
CA VAL A 19 -19.71 -51.73 0.77
C VAL A 19 -20.86 -50.72 0.90
N ALA A 20 -20.96 -49.79 -0.05
CA ALA A 20 -22.05 -48.82 -0.12
C ALA A 20 -23.36 -49.51 -0.53
N GLU A 21 -24.44 -49.28 0.23
CA GLU A 21 -25.75 -49.85 -0.03
C GLU A 21 -26.79 -48.75 -0.20
N ILE A 22 -27.72 -48.91 -1.16
CA ILE A 22 -28.73 -47.89 -1.44
C ILE A 22 -29.89 -48.01 -0.45
N VAL A 23 -30.09 -46.98 0.37
CA VAL A 23 -31.21 -46.83 1.28
C VAL A 23 -32.21 -45.81 0.70
N ARG A 24 -33.49 -46.19 0.67
CA ARG A 24 -34.59 -45.40 0.09
C ARG A 24 -35.68 -45.12 1.11
N LEU A 25 -35.91 -43.86 1.43
CA LEU A 25 -36.89 -43.40 2.43
C LEU A 25 -37.89 -42.43 1.78
N ALA A 26 -39.14 -42.43 2.26
CA ALA A 26 -40.20 -41.57 1.73
C ALA A 26 -41.13 -41.04 2.83
N GLY A 27 -41.81 -39.93 2.53
CA GLY A 27 -42.93 -39.40 3.31
C GLY A 27 -43.76 -38.39 2.53
N GLY A 28 -44.86 -37.94 3.11
CA GLY A 28 -45.88 -37.15 2.40
C GLY A 28 -46.63 -37.97 1.33
N GLY A 29 -47.39 -37.32 0.46
CA GLY A 29 -48.31 -38.01 -0.47
C GLY A 29 -49.44 -38.76 0.27
N GLY A 30 -50.40 -39.30 -0.47
CA GLY A 30 -51.49 -40.06 0.13
C GLY A 30 -52.32 -40.92 -0.81
N ALA A 31 -52.02 -40.90 -2.11
CA ALA A 31 -52.83 -41.59 -3.12
C ALA A 31 -52.15 -42.86 -3.67
N ARG A 32 -50.83 -43.01 -3.54
CA ARG A 32 -50.06 -44.10 -4.18
C ARG A 32 -49.06 -44.75 -3.22
N PRO A 33 -48.81 -46.06 -3.35
CA PRO A 33 -47.65 -46.70 -2.72
C PRO A 33 -46.34 -46.03 -3.17
N TYR A 34 -45.33 -46.03 -2.30
CA TYR A 34 -44.03 -45.41 -2.58
C TYR A 34 -43.16 -46.24 -3.52
N HIS A 35 -43.63 -46.45 -4.75
CA HIS A 35 -42.89 -47.08 -5.84
C HIS A 35 -42.61 -46.06 -6.95
N TYR A 36 -41.34 -45.70 -7.11
CA TYR A 36 -40.88 -44.69 -8.07
C TYR A 36 -39.69 -45.22 -8.87
N ALA A 37 -39.73 -45.03 -10.19
CA ALA A 37 -38.72 -45.56 -11.12
C ALA A 37 -38.44 -47.08 -10.93
N GLY A 38 -39.47 -47.86 -10.61
CA GLY A 38 -39.36 -49.30 -10.37
C GLY A 38 -38.75 -49.69 -9.00
N GLN A 39 -38.46 -48.72 -8.13
CA GLN A 39 -37.86 -48.94 -6.81
C GLN A 39 -38.85 -48.65 -5.68
N HIS A 40 -38.77 -49.44 -4.60
CA HIS A 40 -39.58 -49.24 -3.40
C HIS A 40 -38.87 -48.31 -2.41
N TYR A 41 -39.60 -47.34 -1.87
CA TYR A 41 -39.14 -46.42 -0.83
C TYR A 41 -39.88 -46.69 0.49
N ARG A 42 -39.15 -46.70 1.60
CA ARG A 42 -39.70 -47.00 2.93
C ARG A 42 -40.36 -45.77 3.53
N ALA A 43 -41.65 -45.87 3.86
CA ALA A 43 -42.41 -44.79 4.50
C ALA A 43 -41.84 -44.39 5.88
N GLY A 44 -41.97 -43.12 6.26
CA GLY A 44 -41.69 -42.64 7.62
C GLY A 44 -41.09 -41.24 7.73
N ILE A 45 -40.88 -40.49 6.64
CA ILE A 45 -40.38 -39.10 6.76
C ILE A 45 -41.47 -38.22 7.37
N GLU A 46 -41.16 -37.56 8.49
CA GLU A 46 -42.17 -36.92 9.34
C GLU A 46 -42.70 -35.58 8.81
N ALA A 47 -41.84 -34.79 8.19
CA ALA A 47 -42.15 -33.42 7.81
C ALA A 47 -41.39 -32.99 6.55
N LEU A 48 -41.89 -31.93 5.91
CA LEU A 48 -41.19 -31.30 4.80
C LEU A 48 -39.85 -30.72 5.29
N PRO A 49 -38.75 -31.03 4.58
CA PRO A 49 -37.44 -30.45 4.89
C PRO A 49 -37.50 -28.92 4.76
N THR A 50 -36.98 -28.21 5.76
CA THR A 50 -36.83 -26.75 5.71
C THR A 50 -35.41 -26.44 5.29
N VAL A 51 -35.25 -25.75 4.17
CA VAL A 51 -33.96 -25.25 3.68
C VAL A 51 -33.87 -23.77 3.98
N ILE A 52 -32.81 -23.34 4.66
CA ILE A 52 -32.54 -21.94 4.95
C ILE A 52 -31.28 -21.55 4.18
N GLY A 53 -31.46 -20.75 3.12
CA GLY A 53 -30.37 -20.05 2.43
C GLY A 53 -30.50 -18.54 2.66
N SER A 54 -29.41 -17.87 3.03
CA SER A 54 -29.42 -16.41 3.25
C SER A 54 -28.24 -15.72 2.58
N LEU A 55 -28.49 -14.94 1.53
CA LEU A 55 -27.49 -14.04 0.94
C LEU A 55 -27.56 -12.69 1.67
N ASN A 56 -26.56 -12.39 2.51
CA ASN A 56 -26.48 -11.12 3.23
C ASN A 56 -25.64 -10.10 2.44
N TYR A 57 -26.06 -8.84 2.46
CA TYR A 57 -25.33 -7.71 1.88
C TYR A 57 -25.22 -6.58 2.91
N ASP A 58 -24.01 -6.35 3.42
CA ASP A 58 -23.72 -5.31 4.41
C ASP A 58 -22.89 -4.15 3.82
N GLY A 59 -23.08 -3.86 2.52
CA GLY A 59 -22.35 -2.83 1.78
C GLY A 59 -21.21 -3.39 0.92
N GLU A 60 -20.79 -4.63 1.18
CA GLU A 60 -19.83 -5.39 0.37
C GLU A 60 -20.52 -6.62 -0.24
N ILE A 61 -20.24 -6.87 -1.53
CA ILE A 61 -20.81 -8.01 -2.26
C ILE A 61 -19.90 -9.22 -2.01
N ILE A 62 -20.36 -10.15 -1.20
CA ILE A 62 -19.72 -11.46 -1.01
C ILE A 62 -20.31 -12.41 -2.06
N GLY A 63 -19.45 -13.09 -2.82
CA GLY A 63 -19.83 -13.85 -4.02
C GLY A 63 -20.48 -15.22 -3.78
N GLY A 64 -20.88 -15.55 -2.55
CA GLY A 64 -20.89 -16.93 -2.07
C GLY A 64 -22.16 -17.75 -2.15
N GLY A 65 -21.94 -19.06 -2.33
CA GLY A 65 -22.89 -20.11 -2.03
C GLY A 65 -22.97 -20.31 -0.52
N ILE A 66 -24.17 -20.23 0.03
CA ILE A 66 -24.43 -20.57 1.44
C ILE A 66 -24.56 -22.07 1.54
N THR A 67 -23.83 -22.68 2.47
CA THR A 67 -23.98 -24.10 2.78
C THR A 67 -25.40 -24.35 3.28
N GLU A 68 -26.17 -25.11 2.52
CA GLU A 68 -27.46 -25.60 2.95
C GLU A 68 -27.26 -26.83 3.85
N ALA A 69 -27.66 -26.70 5.12
CA ALA A 69 -27.75 -27.83 6.04
C ALA A 69 -29.22 -28.24 6.15
N LEU A 70 -29.47 -29.54 6.05
CA LEU A 70 -30.81 -30.10 6.19
C LEU A 70 -30.79 -31.26 7.19
N THR A 71 -31.85 -31.38 7.99
CA THR A 71 -32.10 -32.57 8.81
C THR A 71 -33.37 -33.25 8.35
N ILE A 72 -33.29 -34.56 8.14
CA ILE A 72 -34.40 -35.42 7.74
C ILE A 72 -34.71 -36.36 8.89
N ASN A 73 -35.90 -36.25 9.45
CA ASN A 73 -36.39 -37.17 10.48
C ASN A 73 -37.19 -38.30 9.84
N TRP A 74 -36.75 -39.53 10.08
CA TRP A 74 -37.41 -40.74 9.64
C TRP A 74 -37.89 -41.56 10.84
N ALA A 75 -39.20 -41.72 10.95
CA ALA A 75 -39.90 -42.47 11.98
C ALA A 75 -40.72 -43.60 11.31
N PRO A 76 -40.16 -44.81 11.16
CA PRO A 76 -40.90 -45.93 10.61
C PRO A 76 -42.00 -46.40 11.57
N ALA A 77 -42.99 -47.12 11.04
CA ALA A 77 -44.09 -47.67 11.84
C ALA A 77 -43.67 -48.72 12.89
N GLY A 78 -42.43 -49.23 12.83
CA GLY A 78 -41.91 -50.20 13.79
C GLY A 78 -40.39 -50.13 13.94
N HIS A 79 -39.91 -50.48 15.15
CA HIS A 79 -38.51 -50.41 15.55
C HIS A 79 -37.56 -51.22 14.64
N ALA A 80 -38.04 -52.34 14.10
CA ALA A 80 -37.28 -53.18 13.17
C ALA A 80 -36.76 -52.42 11.93
N GLY A 81 -37.44 -51.33 11.53
CA GLY A 81 -36.97 -50.48 10.43
C GLY A 81 -35.72 -49.68 10.78
N ILE A 82 -35.60 -49.20 12.03
CA ILE A 82 -34.42 -48.50 12.54
C ILE A 82 -33.30 -49.49 12.81
N ASP A 83 -33.61 -50.62 13.43
CA ASP A 83 -32.62 -51.68 13.72
C ASP A 83 -31.95 -52.20 12.44
N ALA A 84 -32.67 -52.21 11.32
CA ALA A 84 -32.13 -52.58 10.02
C ALA A 84 -31.18 -51.53 9.42
N LEU A 85 -31.27 -50.26 9.82
CA LEU A 85 -30.48 -49.14 9.27
C LEU A 85 -29.39 -48.61 10.22
N ALA A 86 -29.49 -48.93 11.51
CA ALA A 86 -28.46 -48.64 12.52
C ALA A 86 -27.07 -49.26 12.25
N PRO A 87 -26.91 -50.44 11.60
CA PRO A 87 -25.61 -51.06 11.36
C PRO A 87 -24.81 -50.44 10.21
N TYR A 88 -25.29 -49.38 9.57
CA TYR A 88 -24.56 -48.68 8.51
C TYR A 88 -23.74 -47.52 9.07
N PHE A 89 -22.62 -47.26 8.42
CA PHE A 89 -21.82 -46.05 8.59
C PHE A 89 -22.31 -44.98 7.63
N TRP A 90 -22.92 -43.93 8.19
CA TRP A 90 -23.61 -42.91 7.42
C TRP A 90 -22.75 -41.69 7.10
N ARG A 91 -21.73 -41.38 7.89
CA ARG A 91 -20.90 -40.19 7.65
C ARG A 91 -20.23 -40.26 6.26
N ASP A 92 -20.29 -39.16 5.54
CA ASP A 92 -19.84 -38.99 4.15
C ASP A 92 -20.61 -39.83 3.11
N ALA A 93 -21.73 -40.47 3.48
CA ALA A 93 -22.61 -41.13 2.53
C ALA A 93 -23.24 -40.10 1.58
N THR A 94 -23.28 -40.41 0.29
CA THR A 94 -23.99 -39.59 -0.69
C THR A 94 -25.49 -39.66 -0.40
N ILE A 95 -26.18 -38.52 -0.47
CA ILE A 95 -27.62 -38.42 -0.22
C ILE A 95 -28.26 -37.46 -1.23
N THR A 96 -29.44 -37.84 -1.72
CA THR A 96 -30.27 -37.05 -2.64
C THR A 96 -31.67 -36.93 -2.07
N VAL A 97 -32.17 -35.70 -1.95
CA VAL A 97 -33.50 -35.36 -1.45
C VAL A 97 -34.32 -34.78 -2.59
N ARG A 98 -35.52 -35.31 -2.81
CA ARG A 98 -36.45 -34.89 -3.85
C ARG A 98 -37.77 -34.49 -3.23
N VAL A 99 -38.33 -33.35 -3.65
CA VAL A 99 -39.60 -32.84 -3.14
C VAL A 99 -40.45 -32.32 -4.29
N GLY A 100 -41.74 -32.68 -4.31
CA GLY A 100 -42.65 -32.22 -5.35
C GLY A 100 -44.02 -32.89 -5.30
N PRO A 101 -44.89 -32.62 -6.28
CA PRO A 101 -46.23 -33.21 -6.32
C PRO A 101 -46.17 -34.73 -6.51
N GLU A 102 -47.08 -35.45 -5.84
CA GLU A 102 -47.26 -36.89 -6.02
C GLU A 102 -47.67 -37.24 -7.48
N GLY A 103 -47.00 -38.23 -8.08
CA GLY A 103 -47.38 -38.76 -9.41
C GLY A 103 -46.20 -39.16 -10.29
N ALA A 104 -45.29 -38.22 -10.55
CA ALA A 104 -44.03 -38.44 -11.27
C ALA A 104 -42.84 -38.41 -10.30
N MET A 105 -41.62 -38.73 -10.78
CA MET A 105 -40.40 -38.55 -9.99
C MET A 105 -40.25 -37.07 -9.63
N PRO A 106 -40.21 -36.69 -8.34
CA PRO A 106 -40.07 -35.29 -7.97
C PRO A 106 -38.69 -34.73 -8.35
N PRO A 107 -38.60 -33.41 -8.57
CA PRO A 107 -37.34 -32.73 -8.80
C PRO A 107 -36.42 -32.87 -7.56
N VAL A 108 -35.11 -32.77 -7.80
CA VAL A 108 -34.11 -32.75 -6.72
C VAL A 108 -34.25 -31.42 -5.98
N LEU A 109 -34.46 -31.51 -4.67
CA LEU A 109 -34.42 -30.37 -3.77
C LEU A 109 -32.97 -30.06 -3.39
N SER A 110 -32.23 -31.08 -2.94
CA SER A 110 -30.84 -30.96 -2.52
C SER A 110 -30.12 -32.30 -2.68
N GLN A 111 -28.83 -32.25 -2.97
CA GLN A 111 -27.94 -33.40 -3.03
C GLN A 111 -26.68 -33.05 -2.26
N GLY A 112 -26.09 -34.00 -1.54
CA GLY A 112 -24.93 -33.72 -0.71
C GLY A 112 -24.39 -34.96 0.00
N LYS A 113 -23.79 -34.72 1.17
CA LYS A 113 -23.25 -35.77 2.04
C LYS A 113 -23.91 -35.74 3.40
N VAL A 114 -24.11 -36.92 3.97
CA VAL A 114 -24.57 -37.07 5.34
C VAL A 114 -23.44 -36.66 6.29
N THR A 115 -23.71 -35.67 7.14
CA THR A 115 -22.75 -35.13 8.12
C THR A 115 -22.81 -35.90 9.42
N ASP A 116 -24.03 -36.23 9.86
CA ASP A 116 -24.27 -36.96 11.10
C ASP A 116 -25.60 -37.72 11.05
N VAL A 117 -25.72 -38.75 11.89
CA VAL A 117 -26.95 -39.50 12.09
C VAL A 117 -27.14 -39.79 13.56
N ALA A 118 -28.30 -39.40 14.09
CA ALA A 118 -28.72 -39.71 15.45
C ALA A 118 -29.93 -40.64 15.44
N THR A 119 -29.95 -41.61 16.35
CA THR A 119 -31.14 -42.44 16.61
C THR A 119 -31.61 -42.19 18.04
N ALA A 120 -32.83 -41.68 18.18
CA ALA A 120 -33.43 -41.34 19.47
C ALA A 120 -34.96 -41.42 19.38
N GLU A 121 -35.62 -41.80 20.47
CA GLU A 121 -37.09 -41.78 20.59
C GLU A 121 -37.85 -42.55 19.48
N GLY A 122 -37.26 -43.63 18.95
CA GLY A 122 -37.86 -44.40 17.85
C GLY A 122 -37.81 -43.68 16.49
N LYS A 123 -36.86 -42.76 16.33
CA LYS A 123 -36.62 -42.00 15.10
C LYS A 123 -35.15 -42.01 14.72
N MET A 124 -34.89 -41.81 13.44
CA MET A 124 -33.57 -41.60 12.87
C MET A 124 -33.51 -40.20 12.27
N ALA A 125 -32.67 -39.34 12.82
CA ALA A 125 -32.39 -38.01 12.31
C ALA A 125 -31.13 -38.06 11.45
N ILE A 126 -31.25 -37.76 10.16
CA ILE A 126 -30.15 -37.74 9.20
C ILE A 126 -29.84 -36.27 8.88
N ALA A 127 -28.70 -35.79 9.36
CA ALA A 127 -28.19 -34.48 9.02
C ALA A 127 -27.36 -34.58 7.73
N MET A 128 -27.60 -33.67 6.79
CA MET A 128 -26.83 -33.56 5.56
C MET A 128 -26.37 -32.12 5.32
N ALA A 129 -25.25 -32.00 4.63
CA ALA A 129 -24.78 -30.75 4.07
C ALA A 129 -24.69 -30.89 2.56
N ASP A 130 -24.96 -29.80 1.86
CA ASP A 130 -24.70 -29.67 0.44
C ASP A 130 -23.19 -29.74 0.11
N PRO A 131 -22.81 -29.79 -1.17
CA PRO A 131 -21.40 -29.87 -1.57
C PRO A 131 -20.64 -28.56 -1.35
N ALA A 132 -21.30 -27.47 -0.96
CA ALA A 132 -20.60 -26.25 -0.56
C ALA A 132 -19.79 -26.47 0.73
N ALA A 133 -20.17 -27.42 1.58
CA ALA A 133 -19.37 -27.81 2.75
C ALA A 133 -17.98 -28.35 2.36
N ASP A 134 -17.83 -28.97 1.19
CA ASP A 134 -16.53 -29.49 0.74
C ASP A 134 -15.56 -28.37 0.34
N VAL A 135 -16.06 -27.18 -0.06
CA VAL A 135 -15.22 -26.01 -0.36
C VAL A 135 -14.98 -25.10 0.85
N MET A 136 -15.63 -25.37 1.99
CA MET A 136 -15.42 -24.66 3.27
C MET A 136 -14.15 -25.10 4.02
N LYS A 137 -13.15 -25.61 3.30
CA LYS A 137 -11.87 -26.07 3.86
C LYS A 137 -10.71 -25.25 3.28
N PRO A 138 -9.64 -25.01 4.06
CA PRO A 138 -8.41 -24.42 3.53
C PRO A 138 -7.76 -25.32 2.49
N LEU A 139 -7.09 -24.70 1.51
CA LEU A 139 -6.43 -25.43 0.42
C LEU A 139 -5.01 -25.92 0.75
N PRO A 140 -4.09 -25.09 1.28
CA PRO A 140 -2.72 -25.53 1.49
C PRO A 140 -2.64 -26.42 2.73
N ALA A 141 -2.02 -27.60 2.57
CA ALA A 141 -1.85 -28.58 3.63
C ALA A 141 -0.38 -29.02 3.81
N THR A 142 0.54 -28.42 3.04
CA THR A 142 1.96 -28.78 3.02
C THR A 142 2.81 -27.69 3.67
N TYR A 143 3.79 -28.12 4.45
CA TYR A 143 4.71 -27.26 5.17
C TYR A 143 6.13 -27.53 4.73
N TYR A 144 6.97 -26.50 4.80
CA TYR A 144 8.41 -26.65 4.69
C TYR A 144 8.95 -27.42 5.91
N ALA A 145 9.80 -28.41 5.65
CA ALA A 145 10.44 -29.18 6.72
C ALA A 145 11.63 -28.44 7.38
N GLY A 146 12.16 -27.38 6.76
CA GLY A 146 13.29 -26.62 7.29
C GLY A 146 14.63 -27.36 7.29
N THR A 147 14.73 -28.46 6.54
CA THR A 147 15.91 -29.34 6.51
C THR A 147 17.01 -28.88 5.54
N GLY A 148 16.83 -27.74 4.87
CA GLY A 148 17.66 -27.27 3.77
C GLY A 148 17.12 -27.65 2.39
N ASP A 149 17.87 -27.28 1.34
CA ASP A 149 17.53 -27.54 -0.06
C ASP A 149 16.11 -27.06 -0.45
N LEU A 150 15.31 -27.91 -1.10
CA LEU A 150 13.94 -27.60 -1.53
C LEU A 150 12.96 -27.49 -0.35
N GLU A 151 13.34 -27.96 0.83
CA GLU A 151 12.56 -27.85 2.07
C GLU A 151 12.86 -26.56 2.84
N GLY A 152 13.72 -25.70 2.29
CA GLY A 152 14.03 -24.38 2.83
C GLY A 152 14.93 -24.41 4.08
N PRO A 153 15.41 -23.24 4.51
CA PRO A 153 16.26 -23.10 5.69
C PRO A 153 15.49 -23.45 6.97
N ALA A 154 16.22 -23.66 8.08
CA ALA A 154 15.63 -23.99 9.38
C ALA A 154 14.52 -23.00 9.83
N ASP A 155 14.68 -21.71 9.50
CA ASP A 155 13.70 -20.66 9.81
C ASP A 155 12.34 -20.85 9.10
N TRP A 156 12.26 -21.73 8.10
CA TRP A 156 11.02 -22.07 7.39
C TRP A 156 10.34 -23.32 7.95
N GLU A 157 10.85 -23.97 9.00
CA GLU A 157 10.17 -25.11 9.60
C GLU A 157 8.72 -24.74 9.95
N LYS A 158 7.75 -25.55 9.49
CA LYS A 158 6.30 -25.31 9.66
C LYS A 158 5.76 -24.06 8.96
N LYS A 159 6.55 -23.39 8.13
CA LYS A 159 6.03 -22.38 7.21
C LYS A 159 5.25 -23.08 6.11
N ILE A 160 4.11 -22.53 5.73
CA ILE A 160 3.25 -23.13 4.71
C ILE A 160 3.87 -22.97 3.30
N LYS A 161 3.78 -24.04 2.50
CA LYS A 161 4.21 -24.00 1.09
C LYS A 161 3.13 -23.31 0.27
N ARG A 162 3.49 -22.13 -0.23
CA ARG A 162 2.56 -21.25 -0.96
C ARG A 162 2.29 -21.76 -2.36
N ARG A 163 1.08 -21.51 -2.83
CA ARG A 163 0.61 -21.95 -4.15
C ARG A 163 0.11 -20.77 -4.97
N LEU A 164 0.41 -20.76 -6.26
CA LEU A 164 0.17 -19.61 -7.15
C LEU A 164 -0.59 -20.06 -8.40
N TRP A 165 -1.59 -19.30 -8.82
CA TRP A 165 -2.33 -19.54 -10.07
C TRP A 165 -2.45 -18.27 -10.90
N GLY A 166 -2.54 -18.44 -12.22
CA GLY A 166 -2.73 -17.33 -13.15
C GLY A 166 -1.54 -16.38 -13.21
N ARG A 167 -1.82 -15.11 -13.51
CA ARG A 167 -0.80 -14.09 -13.73
C ARG A 167 -0.59 -13.25 -12.48
N ILE A 168 0.50 -13.49 -11.78
CA ILE A 168 0.86 -12.86 -10.51
C ILE A 168 1.80 -11.69 -10.78
N PHE A 169 1.59 -10.58 -10.08
CA PHE A 169 2.37 -9.35 -10.24
C PHE A 169 3.08 -8.97 -8.94
N ASN A 170 4.34 -8.58 -9.10
CA ASN A 170 5.22 -7.99 -8.11
C ASN A 170 5.26 -8.80 -6.82
N ARG A 171 5.51 -10.10 -6.99
CA ARG A 171 5.60 -11.07 -5.91
C ARG A 171 6.99 -11.05 -5.30
N GLU A 172 7.07 -10.84 -3.99
CA GLU A 172 8.34 -10.92 -3.26
C GLU A 172 8.88 -12.37 -3.25
N ALA A 173 10.17 -12.51 -3.53
CA ALA A 173 10.89 -13.77 -3.47
C ALA A 173 11.59 -13.92 -2.11
N GLU A 174 11.49 -15.10 -1.51
CA GLU A 174 12.07 -15.36 -0.20
C GLU A 174 13.36 -16.18 -0.27
N PRO A 175 14.35 -15.94 0.60
CA PRO A 175 15.64 -16.60 0.53
C PRO A 175 15.55 -18.09 0.91
N LEU A 176 15.68 -18.97 -0.08
CA LEU A 176 15.70 -20.43 0.08
C LEU A 176 17.11 -20.92 0.45
N ASP A 177 18.13 -20.38 -0.21
CA ASP A 177 19.54 -20.70 0.03
C ASP A 177 20.37 -19.41 -0.07
N LYS A 178 20.53 -18.76 1.10
CA LYS A 178 21.26 -17.49 1.24
C LYS A 178 22.72 -17.60 0.83
N ALA A 179 23.36 -18.76 1.01
CA ALA A 179 24.77 -18.95 0.68
C ALA A 179 25.02 -18.89 -0.84
N ASN A 180 24.01 -19.23 -1.64
CA ASN A 180 24.07 -19.25 -3.10
C ASN A 180 23.20 -18.16 -3.76
N ASN A 181 22.66 -17.20 -3.00
CA ASN A 181 21.72 -16.16 -3.46
C ASN A 181 20.51 -16.74 -4.22
N ILE A 182 19.94 -17.84 -3.72
CA ILE A 182 18.76 -18.47 -4.31
C ILE A 182 17.51 -18.11 -3.53
N TYR A 183 16.52 -17.60 -4.25
CA TYR A 183 15.25 -17.11 -3.75
C TYR A 183 14.11 -17.90 -4.38
N CYS A 184 13.01 -18.05 -3.65
CA CYS A 184 11.89 -18.89 -4.00
C CYS A 184 10.59 -18.08 -3.97
N LEU A 185 9.72 -18.30 -4.97
CA LEU A 185 8.47 -17.55 -5.17
C LEU A 185 7.24 -18.32 -4.63
N SER A 186 7.29 -19.65 -4.67
CA SER A 186 6.21 -20.58 -4.30
C SER A 186 6.78 -21.97 -4.02
N ASP A 187 5.94 -22.95 -3.68
CA ASP A 187 6.37 -24.34 -3.49
C ASP A 187 7.33 -24.83 -4.61
N PRO A 188 8.61 -25.15 -4.31
CA PRO A 188 9.58 -25.61 -5.30
C PRO A 188 9.23 -26.95 -5.95
N THR A 189 8.31 -27.70 -5.36
CA THR A 189 7.82 -28.98 -5.90
C THR A 189 6.67 -28.80 -6.89
N ARG A 190 6.18 -27.56 -7.07
CA ARG A 190 5.10 -27.20 -7.99
C ARG A 190 5.65 -26.29 -9.09
N PRO A 191 5.92 -26.82 -10.29
CA PRO A 191 6.39 -26.02 -11.42
C PRO A 191 5.40 -24.92 -11.78
N ILE A 192 5.94 -23.72 -11.98
CA ILE A 192 5.21 -22.57 -12.52
C ILE A 192 5.47 -22.42 -14.01
N GLN A 193 4.53 -21.79 -14.73
CA GLN A 193 4.57 -21.70 -16.19
C GLN A 193 5.75 -20.85 -16.68
N ALA A 194 6.00 -19.70 -16.04
CA ALA A 194 7.11 -18.82 -16.39
C ALA A 194 7.38 -17.79 -15.29
N ILE A 195 8.62 -17.29 -15.24
CA ILE A 195 8.98 -16.06 -14.54
C ILE A 195 9.21 -15.03 -15.65
N LEU A 196 8.38 -13.99 -15.69
CA LEU A 196 8.34 -13.02 -16.79
C LEU A 196 9.33 -11.88 -16.57
N GLU A 197 9.36 -11.36 -15.36
CA GLU A 197 10.26 -10.28 -14.97
C GLU A 197 10.76 -10.51 -13.55
N VAL A 198 11.99 -10.07 -13.29
CA VAL A 198 12.59 -10.00 -11.96
C VAL A 198 13.04 -8.56 -11.75
N ARG A 199 12.79 -8.04 -10.54
CA ARG A 199 13.11 -6.67 -10.17
C ARG A 199 13.80 -6.65 -8.82
N GLU A 200 14.90 -5.93 -8.71
CA GLU A 200 15.52 -5.62 -7.42
C GLU A 200 15.06 -4.24 -6.98
N SER A 201 14.33 -4.15 -5.87
CA SER A 201 13.82 -2.87 -5.36
C SER A 201 13.08 -2.05 -6.44
N GLY A 202 12.30 -2.72 -7.29
CA GLY A 202 11.57 -2.12 -8.42
C GLY A 202 12.38 -1.90 -9.72
N ALA A 203 13.71 -2.03 -9.71
CA ALA A 203 14.54 -1.92 -10.90
C ALA A 203 14.54 -3.24 -11.70
N PRO A 204 14.23 -3.23 -13.01
CA PRO A 204 14.19 -4.45 -13.81
C PRO A 204 15.59 -5.06 -13.99
N VAL A 205 15.64 -6.40 -14.00
CA VAL A 205 16.85 -7.20 -14.13
C VAL A 205 16.77 -8.10 -15.34
N THR A 206 17.89 -8.26 -16.06
CA THR A 206 18.01 -9.22 -17.16
C THR A 206 17.91 -10.64 -16.62
N ILE A 207 17.05 -11.46 -17.22
CA ILE A 207 16.81 -12.84 -16.79
C ILE A 207 17.33 -13.84 -17.83
N THR A 208 17.98 -14.90 -17.36
CA THR A 208 18.35 -16.08 -18.15
C THR A 208 17.62 -17.32 -17.62
N LEU A 209 17.06 -18.14 -18.50
CA LEU A 209 16.31 -19.34 -18.12
C LEU A 209 17.23 -20.56 -17.90
N LEU A 210 17.14 -21.19 -16.73
CA LEU A 210 17.67 -22.53 -16.50
C LEU A 210 16.61 -23.58 -16.84
N ALA A 211 16.91 -24.43 -17.82
CA ALA A 211 16.08 -25.56 -18.20
C ALA A 211 16.05 -26.66 -17.13
N TRP A 212 14.97 -27.45 -17.12
CA TRP A 212 14.80 -28.60 -16.23
C TRP A 212 15.91 -29.64 -16.40
N GLN A 213 16.45 -30.14 -15.28
CA GLN A 213 17.58 -31.09 -15.25
C GLN A 213 17.15 -32.52 -14.90
N GLY A 214 15.89 -32.89 -15.19
CA GLY A 214 15.36 -34.25 -14.97
C GLY A 214 14.79 -34.49 -13.56
N SER A 215 15.28 -33.79 -12.53
CA SER A 215 14.69 -33.80 -11.18
C SER A 215 14.81 -32.44 -10.49
N ALA A 216 13.99 -32.20 -9.46
CA ALA A 216 14.01 -30.93 -8.73
C ALA A 216 15.33 -30.73 -7.99
N ALA A 217 15.86 -31.80 -7.39
CA ALA A 217 17.18 -31.79 -6.73
C ALA A 217 18.32 -31.53 -7.73
N ALA A 218 18.31 -32.19 -8.90
CA ALA A 218 19.31 -31.95 -9.94
C ALA A 218 19.23 -30.52 -10.49
N THR A 219 18.02 -29.98 -10.60
CA THR A 219 17.79 -28.61 -11.08
C THR A 219 18.28 -27.58 -10.06
N LEU A 220 18.05 -27.80 -8.77
CA LEU A 220 18.60 -26.96 -7.70
C LEU A 220 20.14 -27.02 -7.68
N ALA A 221 20.73 -28.19 -7.85
CA ALA A 221 22.18 -28.35 -7.94
C ALA A 221 22.79 -27.61 -9.14
N ALA A 222 22.14 -27.69 -10.31
CA ALA A 222 22.56 -26.94 -11.49
C ALA A 222 22.42 -25.42 -11.27
N LEU A 223 21.33 -24.98 -10.65
CA LEU A 223 21.12 -23.57 -10.30
C LEU A 223 22.24 -23.06 -9.38
N ARG A 224 22.61 -23.84 -8.36
CA ARG A 224 23.75 -23.53 -7.47
C ARG A 224 25.07 -23.41 -8.23
N ALA A 225 25.33 -24.30 -9.19
CA ALA A 225 26.59 -24.33 -9.92
C ALA A 225 26.76 -23.20 -10.97
N ILE A 226 25.66 -22.61 -11.44
CA ILE A 226 25.70 -21.57 -12.49
C ILE A 226 26.28 -20.26 -11.93
N ALA A 227 27.28 -19.71 -12.63
CA ALA A 227 27.73 -18.34 -12.40
C ALA A 227 26.73 -17.35 -13.03
N VAL A 228 26.26 -16.39 -12.25
CA VAL A 228 25.33 -15.35 -12.72
C VAL A 228 26.13 -14.07 -12.97
N PRO A 229 26.06 -13.46 -14.16
CA PRO A 229 26.74 -12.20 -14.44
C PRO A 229 26.24 -11.06 -13.54
N ASP A 230 27.10 -10.06 -13.32
CA ASP A 230 26.77 -8.89 -12.49
C ASP A 230 25.53 -8.17 -13.03
N GLY A 231 24.57 -7.91 -12.14
CA GLY A 231 23.32 -7.24 -12.49
C GLY A 231 22.28 -8.13 -13.18
N GLU A 232 22.51 -9.45 -13.27
CA GLU A 232 21.58 -10.40 -13.89
C GLU A 232 20.97 -11.38 -12.89
N ALA A 233 19.95 -12.12 -13.34
CA ALA A 233 19.32 -13.20 -12.60
C ALA A 233 19.15 -14.45 -13.49
N VAL A 234 19.33 -15.63 -12.89
CA VAL A 234 18.98 -16.90 -13.53
C VAL A 234 17.70 -17.41 -12.92
N VAL A 235 16.67 -17.59 -13.74
CA VAL A 235 15.33 -18.01 -13.31
C VAL A 235 15.09 -19.47 -13.66
N CYS A 236 14.39 -20.19 -12.78
CA CYS A 236 14.05 -21.59 -12.99
C CYS A 236 12.57 -21.85 -12.62
N PRO A 237 11.64 -21.66 -13.58
CA PRO A 237 10.21 -21.91 -13.38
C PRO A 237 9.88 -23.35 -12.93
N SER A 238 10.71 -24.32 -13.31
CA SER A 238 10.49 -25.74 -12.97
C SER A 238 10.60 -26.07 -11.48
N ILE A 239 11.27 -25.20 -10.70
CA ILE A 239 11.35 -25.29 -9.22
C ILE A 239 10.98 -23.97 -8.55
N SER A 240 10.34 -23.05 -9.28
CA SER A 240 9.86 -21.76 -8.76
C SER A 240 10.92 -20.92 -8.04
N CYS A 241 12.17 -20.96 -8.52
CA CYS A 241 13.31 -20.30 -7.91
C CYS A 241 14.02 -19.31 -8.85
N ILE A 242 14.73 -18.37 -8.26
CA ILE A 242 15.59 -17.38 -8.90
C ILE A 242 16.96 -17.44 -8.22
N LYS A 243 18.05 -17.44 -8.98
CA LYS A 243 19.39 -17.16 -8.47
C LYS A 243 19.81 -15.76 -8.90
N PHE A 244 20.25 -14.95 -7.95
CA PHE A 244 20.70 -13.59 -8.20
C PHE A 244 22.22 -13.47 -8.12
N TRP A 245 22.81 -12.50 -8.82
CA TRP A 245 24.27 -12.32 -8.88
C TRP A 245 24.88 -11.96 -7.53
N ASN A 246 24.19 -11.13 -6.72
CA ASN A 246 24.58 -10.79 -5.35
C ASN A 246 23.43 -11.08 -4.37
N GLN A 247 23.58 -10.64 -3.12
CA GLN A 247 22.50 -10.66 -2.13
C GLN A 247 21.65 -9.39 -2.31
N PRO A 248 20.46 -9.46 -2.94
CA PRO A 248 19.57 -8.31 -3.11
C PRO A 248 19.00 -7.83 -1.77
N ALA A 249 18.64 -6.54 -1.72
CA ALA A 249 17.87 -5.99 -0.60
C ALA A 249 16.46 -6.59 -0.56
N VAL A 250 15.71 -6.47 -1.66
CA VAL A 250 14.41 -7.13 -1.88
C VAL A 250 14.28 -7.49 -3.35
N LEU A 251 13.81 -8.70 -3.64
CA LEU A 251 13.60 -9.20 -4.99
C LEU A 251 12.10 -9.44 -5.23
N HIS A 252 11.58 -8.87 -6.31
CA HIS A 252 10.20 -9.08 -6.75
C HIS A 252 10.17 -9.71 -8.14
N ALA A 253 9.11 -10.45 -8.44
CA ALA A 253 8.91 -11.05 -9.76
C ALA A 253 7.47 -10.94 -10.25
N ASP A 254 7.32 -10.76 -11.56
CA ASP A 254 6.06 -11.00 -12.26
C ASP A 254 6.13 -12.42 -12.85
N LEU A 255 5.12 -13.25 -12.61
CA LEU A 255 5.15 -14.67 -12.97
C LEU A 255 3.81 -15.20 -13.46
N LEU A 256 3.88 -16.32 -14.17
CA LEU A 256 2.74 -17.15 -14.54
C LEU A 256 2.75 -18.37 -13.63
N GLY A 257 1.69 -18.55 -12.84
CA GLY A 257 1.59 -19.53 -11.75
C GLY A 257 1.65 -20.99 -12.17
N GLU A 258 1.20 -21.87 -11.28
CA GLU A 258 1.29 -23.33 -11.41
C GLU A 258 0.67 -23.84 -12.73
N VAL A 259 1.38 -24.74 -13.40
CA VAL A 259 0.90 -25.37 -14.64
C VAL A 259 -0.12 -26.46 -14.33
N GLY A 260 0.08 -27.28 -13.29
CA GLY A 260 -0.82 -28.41 -13.00
C GLY A 260 -1.02 -29.32 -14.23
N THR A 261 -2.27 -29.49 -14.68
CA THR A 261 -2.60 -30.20 -15.94
C THR A 261 -2.70 -29.28 -17.16
N GLY A 262 -2.43 -27.99 -17.00
CA GLY A 262 -2.45 -26.95 -18.02
C GLY A 262 -2.59 -25.56 -17.37
N TYR A 263 -1.83 -24.60 -17.88
CA TYR A 263 -1.86 -23.22 -17.38
C TYR A 263 -3.24 -22.58 -17.58
N VAL A 264 -3.71 -21.87 -16.55
CA VAL A 264 -4.97 -21.13 -16.53
C VAL A 264 -4.74 -19.74 -15.94
N GLU A 265 -5.50 -18.74 -16.42
CA GLU A 265 -5.33 -17.36 -15.96
C GLU A 265 -6.61 -16.54 -15.84
N THR A 266 -7.76 -17.10 -16.20
CA THR A 266 -9.04 -16.41 -16.00
C THR A 266 -9.65 -16.79 -14.66
N ALA A 267 -10.40 -15.88 -14.03
CA ALA A 267 -10.99 -16.14 -12.72
C ALA A 267 -11.86 -17.41 -12.66
N PRO A 268 -12.70 -17.71 -13.67
CA PRO A 268 -13.46 -18.97 -13.70
C PRO A 268 -12.59 -20.22 -13.77
N GLU A 269 -11.53 -20.21 -14.57
CA GLU A 269 -10.65 -21.36 -14.70
C GLU A 269 -9.80 -21.56 -13.45
N ILE A 270 -9.33 -20.48 -12.82
CA ILE A 270 -8.62 -20.56 -11.54
C ILE A 270 -9.55 -21.08 -10.43
N ALA A 271 -10.80 -20.61 -10.37
CA ALA A 271 -11.81 -21.13 -9.45
C ALA A 271 -11.98 -22.64 -9.58
N GLU A 272 -12.11 -23.12 -10.82
CA GLU A 272 -12.17 -24.55 -11.10
C GLU A 272 -10.93 -25.31 -10.58
N ARG A 273 -9.72 -24.76 -10.80
CA ARG A 273 -8.49 -25.37 -10.29
C ARG A 273 -8.41 -25.41 -8.78
N LEU A 274 -8.88 -24.37 -8.07
CA LEU A 274 -8.87 -24.34 -6.60
C LEU A 274 -9.80 -25.42 -6.04
N VAL A 275 -11.01 -25.55 -6.56
CA VAL A 275 -11.96 -26.58 -6.13
C VAL A 275 -11.44 -27.98 -6.45
N GLN A 276 -10.89 -28.20 -7.66
CA GLN A 276 -10.30 -29.49 -8.03
C GLN A 276 -9.10 -29.85 -7.16
N ALA A 277 -8.24 -28.88 -6.83
CA ALA A 277 -7.08 -29.11 -5.98
C ALA A 277 -7.46 -29.50 -4.55
N LEU A 278 -8.63 -29.07 -4.06
CA LEU A 278 -9.20 -29.49 -2.79
C LEU A 278 -9.90 -30.86 -2.87
N GLY A 279 -10.22 -31.34 -4.07
CA GLY A 279 -11.09 -32.50 -4.28
C GLY A 279 -12.58 -32.20 -4.06
N GLY A 280 -12.98 -30.95 -4.29
CA GLY A 280 -14.36 -30.48 -4.15
C GLY A 280 -15.28 -30.88 -5.32
N PRO A 281 -16.53 -30.37 -5.34
CA PRO A 281 -17.52 -30.70 -6.36
C PRO A 281 -17.13 -30.21 -7.76
N ALA A 282 -17.65 -30.89 -8.78
CA ALA A 282 -17.44 -30.49 -10.17
C ALA A 282 -18.23 -29.23 -10.52
N PHE A 283 -17.77 -28.49 -11.53
CA PHE A 283 -18.55 -27.43 -12.14
C PHE A 283 -19.52 -28.01 -13.16
N ALA A 284 -20.71 -27.41 -13.26
CA ALA A 284 -21.70 -27.83 -14.25
C ALA A 284 -21.13 -27.68 -15.67
N ALA A 285 -21.51 -28.60 -16.55
CA ALA A 285 -20.97 -28.66 -17.90
C ALA A 285 -21.13 -27.31 -18.64
N GLY A 286 -20.01 -26.76 -19.11
CA GLY A 286 -19.97 -25.48 -19.84
C GLY A 286 -20.05 -24.22 -18.98
N ALA A 287 -20.30 -24.31 -17.68
CA ALA A 287 -20.43 -23.13 -16.80
C ALA A 287 -19.15 -22.28 -16.77
N VAL A 288 -17.98 -22.93 -16.65
CA VAL A 288 -16.67 -22.27 -16.66
C VAL A 288 -16.42 -21.54 -17.98
N ALA A 289 -16.73 -22.19 -19.11
CA ALA A 289 -16.55 -21.60 -20.44
C ALA A 289 -17.44 -20.37 -20.67
N VAL A 290 -18.70 -20.43 -20.23
CA VAL A 290 -19.63 -19.28 -20.30
C VAL A 290 -19.14 -18.13 -19.41
N ALA A 291 -18.73 -18.42 -18.18
CA ALA A 291 -18.19 -17.41 -17.27
C ALA A 291 -16.90 -16.77 -17.81
N LYS A 292 -16.01 -17.57 -18.41
CA LYS A 292 -14.80 -17.09 -19.07
C LYS A 292 -15.11 -16.13 -20.22
N ALA A 293 -16.10 -16.45 -21.05
CA ALA A 293 -16.53 -15.55 -22.13
C ALA A 293 -17.04 -14.20 -21.60
N LEU A 294 -17.67 -14.19 -20.42
CA LEU A 294 -18.14 -12.96 -19.77
C LEU A 294 -16.99 -12.16 -19.14
N ARG A 295 -15.95 -12.83 -18.62
CA ARG A 295 -14.81 -12.23 -17.91
C ARG A 295 -13.48 -12.83 -18.40
N PRO A 296 -12.99 -12.43 -19.59
CA PRO A 296 -11.83 -13.05 -20.22
C PRO A 296 -10.49 -12.48 -19.73
N ALA A 297 -10.49 -11.41 -18.93
CA ALA A 297 -9.26 -10.74 -18.52
C ALA A 297 -8.47 -11.60 -17.51
N PRO A 298 -7.12 -11.62 -17.64
CA PRO A 298 -6.28 -12.45 -16.79
C PRO A 298 -6.22 -11.90 -15.36
N ILE A 299 -6.15 -12.81 -14.40
CA ILE A 299 -5.94 -12.53 -12.98
C ILE A 299 -4.87 -13.47 -12.43
N GLY A 300 -4.35 -13.15 -11.25
CA GLY A 300 -3.49 -14.02 -10.47
C GLY A 300 -4.09 -14.24 -9.08
N TRP A 301 -3.84 -15.41 -8.52
CA TRP A 301 -4.25 -15.75 -7.16
C TRP A 301 -3.12 -16.45 -6.41
N ALA A 302 -2.75 -15.91 -5.25
CA ALA A 302 -1.77 -16.48 -4.34
C ALA A 302 -2.48 -17.03 -3.09
N VAL A 303 -2.16 -18.27 -2.71
CA VAL A 303 -2.67 -18.90 -1.49
C VAL A 303 -1.52 -19.06 -0.53
N GLU A 304 -1.60 -18.34 0.59
CA GLU A 304 -0.48 -18.12 1.51
C GLU A 304 -0.77 -18.50 2.96
N ASP A 305 -2.01 -18.87 3.28
CA ASP A 305 -2.45 -19.11 4.65
C ASP A 305 -3.31 -20.38 4.76
N GLU A 306 -3.38 -20.93 5.98
CA GLU A 306 -4.11 -22.15 6.33
C GLU A 306 -5.54 -21.90 6.86
N THR A 307 -6.00 -20.64 6.84
CA THR A 307 -7.27 -20.24 7.47
C THR A 307 -8.34 -19.92 6.43
N THR A 308 -7.94 -19.38 5.30
CA THR A 308 -8.83 -18.99 4.21
C THR A 308 -9.35 -20.24 3.51
N THR A 309 -10.67 -20.39 3.49
CA THR A 309 -11.32 -21.52 2.83
C THR A 309 -11.38 -21.29 1.32
N VAL A 310 -11.47 -22.37 0.53
CA VAL A 310 -11.66 -22.24 -0.92
C VAL A 310 -12.95 -21.47 -1.24
N ALA A 311 -14.02 -21.65 -0.47
CA ALA A 311 -15.24 -20.84 -0.58
C ALA A 311 -14.96 -19.34 -0.46
N ALA A 312 -14.20 -18.92 0.57
CA ALA A 312 -13.83 -17.52 0.75
C ALA A 312 -12.96 -17.00 -0.41
N MET A 313 -12.06 -17.83 -0.94
CA MET A 313 -11.26 -17.48 -2.12
C MET A 313 -12.13 -17.30 -3.37
N LEU A 314 -13.11 -18.19 -3.59
CA LEU A 314 -14.07 -18.08 -4.68
C LEU A 314 -14.93 -16.81 -4.53
N ASP A 315 -15.36 -16.50 -3.31
CA ASP A 315 -16.16 -15.31 -3.01
C ASP A 315 -15.40 -14.05 -3.40
N GLU A 316 -14.18 -13.88 -2.89
CA GLU A 316 -13.35 -12.71 -3.17
C GLU A 316 -13.01 -12.64 -4.66
N MET A 317 -12.51 -13.73 -5.25
CA MET A 317 -12.05 -13.76 -6.63
C MET A 317 -13.18 -13.52 -7.64
N LEU A 318 -14.30 -14.23 -7.51
CA LEU A 318 -15.41 -14.13 -8.45
C LEU A 318 -16.21 -12.84 -8.26
N ALA A 319 -16.43 -12.40 -7.01
CA ALA A 319 -17.11 -11.13 -6.77
C ALA A 319 -16.31 -9.96 -7.36
N ASN A 320 -14.98 -9.98 -7.26
CA ASN A 320 -14.09 -8.96 -7.80
C ASN A 320 -14.09 -8.85 -9.33
N VAL A 321 -14.61 -9.86 -10.02
CA VAL A 321 -14.86 -9.83 -11.48
C VAL A 321 -16.35 -9.80 -11.81
N SER A 322 -17.22 -9.44 -10.85
CA SER A 322 -18.68 -9.39 -11.04
C SER A 322 -19.28 -10.71 -11.52
N LEU A 323 -18.77 -11.83 -10.99
CA LEU A 323 -19.36 -13.16 -11.04
C LEU A 323 -19.82 -13.57 -9.63
N MET A 324 -20.75 -14.51 -9.56
CA MET A 324 -21.13 -15.25 -8.37
C MET A 324 -21.01 -16.73 -8.67
N TRP A 325 -20.76 -17.53 -7.63
CA TRP A 325 -20.86 -18.97 -7.72
C TRP A 325 -21.95 -19.48 -6.79
N MET A 326 -22.55 -20.61 -7.16
CA MET A 326 -23.58 -21.24 -6.34
C MET A 326 -23.60 -22.75 -6.59
N PRO A 327 -23.84 -23.56 -5.54
CA PRO A 327 -24.16 -24.96 -5.73
C PRO A 327 -25.55 -25.07 -6.37
N GLU A 328 -25.70 -25.91 -7.39
CA GLU A 328 -27.00 -26.34 -7.88
C GLU A 328 -27.52 -27.53 -7.06
N PRO A 329 -28.85 -27.78 -7.05
CA PRO A 329 -29.42 -28.93 -6.34
C PRO A 329 -28.85 -30.30 -6.76
N THR A 330 -28.25 -30.39 -7.94
CA THR A 330 -27.56 -31.58 -8.47
C THR A 330 -26.16 -31.78 -7.88
N GLY A 331 -25.69 -30.83 -7.07
CA GLY A 331 -24.40 -30.85 -6.41
C GLY A 331 -23.22 -30.31 -7.24
N GLU A 332 -23.50 -29.80 -8.44
CA GLU A 332 -22.50 -29.13 -9.28
C GLU A 332 -22.42 -27.64 -8.91
N ILE A 333 -21.25 -27.02 -9.11
CA ILE A 333 -21.11 -25.57 -9.00
C ILE A 333 -21.43 -24.90 -10.33
N VAL A 334 -22.26 -23.85 -10.31
CA VAL A 334 -22.42 -22.93 -11.45
C VAL A 334 -21.86 -21.56 -11.14
N MET A 335 -21.46 -20.88 -12.22
CA MET A 335 -21.03 -19.48 -12.18
C MET A 335 -21.99 -18.63 -12.99
N ARG A 336 -22.35 -17.46 -12.46
CA ARG A 336 -23.28 -16.53 -13.12
C ARG A 336 -22.75 -15.11 -13.00
N ALA A 337 -23.06 -14.25 -13.97
CA ALA A 337 -22.80 -12.83 -13.81
C ALA A 337 -23.81 -12.22 -12.82
N TRP A 338 -23.35 -11.23 -12.07
CA TRP A 338 -24.26 -10.37 -11.31
C TRP A 338 -25.18 -9.62 -12.29
N ALA A 339 -26.47 -9.85 -12.16
CA ALA A 339 -27.50 -9.14 -12.91
C ALA A 339 -28.56 -8.63 -11.94
N TRP A 340 -28.85 -7.34 -12.02
CA TRP A 340 -29.96 -6.72 -11.29
C TRP A 340 -31.16 -6.66 -12.23
N GLY A 341 -32.25 -7.34 -11.87
CA GLY A 341 -33.45 -7.42 -12.68
C GLY A 341 -34.69 -7.74 -11.85
N ALA A 342 -35.87 -7.63 -12.48
CA ALA A 342 -37.11 -8.08 -11.86
C ALA A 342 -37.02 -9.58 -11.54
N SER A 343 -37.46 -10.00 -10.36
CA SER A 343 -37.49 -11.42 -9.98
C SER A 343 -38.22 -12.24 -11.05
N VAL A 344 -37.53 -13.19 -11.66
CA VAL A 344 -38.04 -13.97 -12.80
C VAL A 344 -38.77 -15.25 -12.37
N ALA A 345 -38.78 -15.57 -11.07
CA ALA A 345 -39.50 -16.71 -10.51
C ALA A 345 -40.13 -16.35 -9.15
N SER A 346 -41.37 -16.78 -8.94
CA SER A 346 -42.14 -16.56 -7.71
C SER A 346 -42.34 -17.89 -6.98
N ALA A 347 -41.99 -17.92 -5.69
CA ALA A 347 -42.51 -18.89 -4.74
C ALA A 347 -43.23 -18.11 -3.63
N VAL A 348 -44.42 -18.58 -3.24
CA VAL A 348 -45.36 -17.84 -2.39
C VAL A 348 -44.95 -17.94 -0.92
N SER A 349 -44.20 -16.94 -0.47
CA SER A 349 -44.50 -16.09 0.70
C SER A 349 -43.30 -15.18 0.90
N GLN A 350 -43.40 -13.91 0.51
CA GLN A 350 -42.36 -12.93 0.76
C GLN A 350 -42.95 -11.73 1.50
N ASP A 351 -42.46 -11.53 2.73
CA ASP A 351 -42.40 -10.19 3.32
C ASP A 351 -41.21 -9.47 2.67
N VAL A 352 -41.48 -8.73 1.60
CA VAL A 352 -40.46 -7.93 0.90
C VAL A 352 -40.35 -6.59 1.62
N ALA A 353 -39.51 -6.54 2.65
CA ALA A 353 -39.18 -5.31 3.34
C ALA A 353 -37.83 -4.75 2.85
N ARG A 354 -37.81 -3.47 2.44
CA ARG A 354 -36.55 -2.73 2.24
C ARG A 354 -35.93 -2.48 3.61
N LYS A 355 -35.03 -3.36 4.06
CA LYS A 355 -34.38 -3.28 5.39
C LYS A 355 -33.38 -2.12 5.50
N LYS A 356 -32.67 -1.81 4.41
CA LYS A 356 -31.64 -0.75 4.34
C LYS A 356 -31.62 -0.11 2.94
N SER A 357 -31.19 1.15 2.86
CA SER A 357 -30.82 1.82 1.60
C SER A 357 -29.34 2.19 1.70
N PHE A 358 -28.56 1.85 0.69
CA PHE A 358 -27.14 2.17 0.63
C PHE A 358 -26.90 3.29 -0.37
N ALA A 359 -25.91 4.14 -0.10
CA ALA A 359 -25.41 5.06 -1.11
C ALA A 359 -24.73 4.26 -2.25
N PRO A 360 -24.70 4.77 -3.49
CA PRO A 360 -23.91 4.16 -4.55
C PRO A 360 -22.46 4.03 -4.10
N VAL A 361 -21.87 2.85 -4.25
CA VAL A 361 -20.45 2.65 -3.96
C VAL A 361 -19.65 3.48 -4.97
N THR A 362 -18.91 4.47 -4.50
CA THR A 362 -18.18 5.41 -5.36
C THR A 362 -16.94 4.79 -6.00
N THR A 363 -16.35 3.77 -5.38
CA THR A 363 -15.16 3.08 -5.86
C THR A 363 -15.19 1.60 -5.48
N ARG A 364 -14.83 0.71 -6.42
CA ARG A 364 -14.65 -0.72 -6.15
C ARG A 364 -13.27 -1.14 -6.62
N LYS A 365 -12.52 -1.86 -5.78
CA LYS A 365 -11.29 -2.52 -6.21
C LYS A 365 -11.67 -3.68 -7.13
N LEU A 366 -11.22 -3.61 -8.38
CA LEU A 366 -11.34 -4.73 -9.31
C LEU A 366 -10.17 -5.67 -9.06
N GLY A 367 -10.42 -6.97 -9.02
CA GLY A 367 -9.39 -7.99 -8.72
C GLY A 367 -8.42 -8.26 -9.87
N TYR A 368 -8.48 -7.47 -10.94
CA TYR A 368 -7.53 -7.57 -12.06
C TYR A 368 -6.20 -6.97 -11.66
N ARG A 369 -5.11 -7.68 -11.95
CA ARG A 369 -3.73 -7.23 -11.70
C ARG A 369 -3.49 -6.85 -10.22
N ARG A 370 -3.87 -7.74 -9.30
CA ARG A 370 -3.51 -7.61 -7.88
C ARG A 370 -1.99 -7.52 -7.75
N ASN A 371 -1.52 -6.53 -6.99
CA ASN A 371 -0.13 -6.40 -6.62
C ASN A 371 0.08 -7.16 -5.30
N GLU A 372 0.89 -8.21 -5.32
CA GLU A 372 1.11 -9.07 -4.14
C GLU A 372 1.97 -8.41 -3.06
N SER A 373 2.83 -7.45 -3.45
CA SER A 373 3.67 -6.71 -2.51
C SER A 373 3.66 -5.23 -2.88
N VAL A 374 2.96 -4.40 -2.11
CA VAL A 374 3.00 -2.94 -2.32
C VAL A 374 4.29 -2.39 -1.72
N MET A 375 5.20 -1.90 -2.55
CA MET A 375 6.46 -1.31 -2.10
C MET A 375 6.25 0.12 -1.57
N ALA A 376 6.89 0.46 -0.45
CA ALA A 376 6.97 1.85 -0.01
C ALA A 376 7.99 2.61 -0.85
N ARG A 377 7.88 3.94 -0.91
CA ARG A 377 8.81 4.78 -1.68
C ARG A 377 10.27 4.60 -1.27
N GLY A 378 10.52 4.32 0.01
CA GLY A 378 11.87 4.06 0.55
C GLY A 378 12.47 2.73 0.13
N ASP A 379 11.64 1.79 -0.33
CA ASP A 379 12.06 0.45 -0.77
C ASP A 379 12.43 0.42 -2.25
N LEU A 380 12.27 1.53 -2.97
CA LEU A 380 12.59 1.64 -4.39
C LEU A 380 14.06 2.00 -4.59
N ALA A 381 14.70 1.31 -5.53
CA ALA A 381 16.06 1.62 -5.94
C ALA A 381 16.15 3.07 -6.44
N ALA A 382 17.27 3.73 -6.14
CA ALA A 382 17.50 5.11 -6.55
C ALA A 382 17.33 5.33 -8.07
N ILE A 383 17.63 4.31 -8.89
CA ILE A 383 17.44 4.35 -10.34
C ILE A 383 15.96 4.45 -10.76
N VAL A 384 15.05 3.87 -9.97
CA VAL A 384 13.60 3.97 -10.19
C VAL A 384 13.12 5.39 -9.86
N LEU A 385 13.63 5.96 -8.76
CA LEU A 385 13.32 7.34 -8.35
C LEU A 385 13.91 8.39 -9.29
N ALA A 386 15.08 8.13 -9.89
CA ALA A 386 15.70 9.00 -10.87
C ALA A 386 14.87 9.11 -12.16
N LYS A 387 14.18 8.05 -12.57
CA LYS A 387 13.39 8.04 -13.80
C LYS A 387 12.15 8.95 -13.74
N ASP A 388 11.64 9.22 -12.55
CA ASP A 388 10.43 10.03 -12.30
C ASP A 388 10.73 11.39 -11.62
N LEU A 389 12.01 11.74 -11.41
CA LEU A 389 12.40 13.06 -10.94
C LEU A 389 12.36 14.06 -12.11
N SER A 390 11.25 14.80 -12.18
CA SER A 390 11.19 16.06 -12.92
C SER A 390 11.55 17.21 -11.98
N TYR A 391 12.26 18.20 -12.50
CA TYR A 391 12.38 19.48 -11.80
C TYR A 391 11.00 20.15 -11.71
N LEU A 392 10.88 21.20 -10.90
CA LEU A 392 9.65 22.00 -10.77
C LEU A 392 9.15 22.56 -12.12
N ASP A 393 10.01 22.62 -13.13
CA ASP A 393 9.69 23.04 -14.50
C ASP A 393 9.20 21.90 -15.42
N GLY A 394 9.14 20.66 -14.91
CA GLY A 394 8.70 19.48 -15.66
C GLY A 394 9.79 18.78 -16.47
N THR A 395 11.05 19.24 -16.43
CA THR A 395 12.14 18.64 -17.19
C THR A 395 12.56 17.30 -16.55
N PRO A 396 12.51 16.16 -17.27
CA PRO A 396 12.99 14.87 -16.78
C PRO A 396 14.51 14.89 -16.57
N ILE A 397 15.02 14.25 -15.51
CA ILE A 397 16.47 14.14 -15.29
C ILE A 397 17.20 13.40 -16.43
N GLU A 398 16.46 12.57 -17.19
CA GLU A 398 16.95 11.84 -18.37
C GLU A 398 17.39 12.77 -19.50
N ASP A 399 16.81 13.97 -19.61
CA ASP A 399 17.16 14.99 -20.62
C ASP A 399 18.50 15.70 -20.30
N LEU A 400 19.10 15.40 -19.13
CA LEU A 400 20.45 15.85 -18.76
C LEU A 400 21.54 14.82 -19.07
N LYS A 401 21.20 13.61 -19.56
CA LYS A 401 22.22 12.69 -20.08
C LYS A 401 22.83 13.30 -21.36
N PRO A 402 24.16 13.47 -21.47
CA PRO A 402 24.77 13.99 -22.68
C PRO A 402 24.40 13.13 -23.88
N ALA A 403 23.99 13.77 -24.98
CA ALA A 403 23.39 13.13 -26.15
C ALA A 403 24.33 12.19 -26.94
N GLU A 404 25.62 12.09 -26.59
CA GLU A 404 26.58 11.26 -27.33
C GLU A 404 27.42 10.35 -26.40
N PRO A 405 27.47 9.02 -26.68
CA PRO A 405 28.41 8.10 -26.04
C PRO A 405 29.87 8.54 -26.30
N GLY A 406 30.62 8.85 -25.23
CA GLY A 406 32.02 9.33 -25.32
C GLY A 406 32.23 10.81 -24.96
N SER A 407 31.20 11.53 -24.52
CA SER A 407 31.33 12.90 -23.97
C SER A 407 31.94 12.94 -22.55
N ASP A 408 32.38 11.80 -22.01
CA ASP A 408 33.07 11.64 -20.72
C ASP A 408 34.58 11.85 -20.79
N ILE A 409 35.13 12.20 -21.95
CA ILE A 409 36.51 12.68 -22.05
C ILE A 409 36.57 14.15 -21.62
N THR A 410 36.31 14.42 -20.34
CA THR A 410 36.47 15.76 -19.77
C THR A 410 37.96 16.08 -19.72
N THR A 411 38.42 16.90 -20.67
CA THR A 411 39.65 17.65 -20.44
C THR A 411 39.27 18.78 -19.48
N ALA A 412 39.67 18.65 -18.22
CA ALA A 412 39.29 19.60 -17.17
C ALA A 412 40.54 20.04 -16.40
N ILE A 413 40.62 21.35 -16.14
CA ILE A 413 41.47 21.85 -15.07
C ILE A 413 40.77 21.51 -13.76
N ILE A 414 41.36 20.62 -12.97
CA ILE A 414 40.90 20.22 -11.65
C ILE A 414 41.59 21.09 -10.61
N GLY A 415 40.81 21.82 -9.82
CA GLY A 415 41.29 22.60 -8.69
C GLY A 415 40.12 23.24 -7.94
N VAL A 416 40.43 24.05 -6.93
CA VAL A 416 39.40 24.71 -6.12
C VAL A 416 38.69 25.79 -6.92
N ALA A 417 37.36 25.80 -6.90
CA ALA A 417 36.54 26.84 -7.55
C ALA A 417 36.44 28.13 -6.69
N GLU A 418 36.69 28.02 -5.38
CA GLU A 418 36.67 29.13 -4.44
C GLU A 418 37.81 29.01 -3.41
N ILE A 419 38.51 30.11 -3.14
CA ILE A 419 39.53 30.21 -2.10
C ILE A 419 39.06 31.25 -1.08
N LYS A 420 38.74 30.81 0.13
CA LYS A 420 38.24 31.66 1.22
C LYS A 420 39.36 32.14 2.12
N ILE A 421 39.79 33.39 2.01
CA ILE A 421 40.81 33.97 2.90
C ILE A 421 40.12 34.45 4.17
N ALA A 422 40.48 33.88 5.33
CA ALA A 422 39.91 34.29 6.60
C ALA A 422 40.39 35.69 6.99
N ALA A 423 39.46 36.54 7.41
CA ALA A 423 39.75 37.83 7.99
C ALA A 423 38.98 38.01 9.30
N GLU A 424 39.60 38.71 10.24
CA GLU A 424 38.95 39.20 11.45
C GLU A 424 37.76 40.10 11.09
N PHE A 425 36.81 40.25 12.03
CA PHE A 425 35.65 41.14 11.89
C PHE A 425 36.03 42.58 11.50
N GLY A 426 37.22 43.05 11.90
CA GLY A 426 37.78 44.36 11.50
C GLY A 426 38.36 44.41 10.08
N GLY A 427 38.33 43.30 9.34
CA GLY A 427 38.81 43.19 7.96
C GLY A 427 40.30 42.88 7.82
N THR A 428 41.05 42.71 8.92
CA THR A 428 42.45 42.30 8.90
C THR A 428 42.56 40.82 8.53
N VAL A 429 43.41 40.47 7.55
CA VAL A 429 43.68 39.07 7.21
C VAL A 429 44.48 38.43 8.34
N THR A 430 43.97 37.36 8.93
CA THR A 430 44.57 36.70 10.11
C THR A 430 45.49 35.54 9.77
N GLU A 431 45.55 35.15 8.51
CA GLU A 431 46.35 34.02 8.06
C GLU A 431 47.65 34.44 7.37
N THR A 432 48.68 33.60 7.52
CA THR A 432 49.98 33.77 6.85
C THR A 432 49.80 33.60 5.34
N LEU A 433 50.03 34.68 4.58
CA LEU A 433 50.16 34.65 3.13
C LEU A 433 51.66 34.54 2.75
N PRO A 434 52.00 33.93 1.60
CA PRO A 434 51.11 33.53 0.52
C PRO A 434 50.34 32.21 0.75
N ARG A 435 49.17 32.08 0.13
CA ARG A 435 48.39 30.82 0.09
C ARG A 435 48.64 30.08 -1.21
N LEU A 436 48.97 28.79 -1.09
CA LEU A 436 49.25 27.92 -2.22
C LEU A 436 48.03 27.03 -2.51
N GLN A 437 47.63 26.93 -3.78
CA GLN A 437 46.56 26.06 -4.26
C GLN A 437 46.99 25.33 -5.53
N ALA A 438 46.90 24.01 -5.54
CA ALA A 438 47.30 23.22 -6.69
C ALA A 438 46.14 23.04 -7.69
N PHE A 439 46.43 23.26 -8.96
CA PHE A 439 45.57 22.95 -10.10
C PHE A 439 46.24 21.89 -10.95
N ARG A 440 45.44 21.00 -11.53
CA ARG A 440 45.92 19.94 -12.42
C ARG A 440 45.18 19.95 -13.73
N LEU A 441 45.87 19.70 -14.85
CA LEU A 441 45.22 19.47 -16.12
C LEU A 441 45.15 17.96 -16.38
N ILE A 442 43.95 17.38 -16.34
CA ILE A 442 43.75 15.96 -16.69
C ILE A 442 43.23 15.86 -18.12
N ARG A 443 43.90 15.03 -18.92
CA ARG A 443 43.47 14.71 -20.29
C ARG A 443 43.51 13.20 -20.47
N ASN A 444 42.39 12.61 -20.89
CA ASN A 444 42.27 11.16 -21.08
C ASN A 444 42.74 10.36 -19.84
N ALA A 445 42.37 10.82 -18.64
CA ALA A 445 42.80 10.28 -17.35
C ALA A 445 44.32 10.35 -17.05
N VAL A 446 45.10 11.09 -17.84
CA VAL A 446 46.53 11.35 -17.60
C VAL A 446 46.72 12.78 -17.09
N ASP A 447 47.52 12.91 -16.03
CA ASP A 447 47.96 14.20 -15.51
C ASP A 447 49.03 14.80 -16.44
N VAL A 448 48.70 15.91 -17.09
CA VAL A 448 49.59 16.65 -18.01
C VAL A 448 49.97 18.02 -17.46
N THR A 449 49.87 18.21 -16.13
CA THR A 449 50.10 19.48 -15.45
C THR A 449 51.48 20.06 -15.76
N ASP A 450 52.54 19.27 -15.60
CA ASP A 450 53.93 19.69 -15.82
C ASP A 450 54.26 19.94 -17.31
N ALA A 451 53.44 19.40 -18.22
CA ALA A 451 53.60 19.58 -19.66
C ALA A 451 52.79 20.78 -20.20
N SER A 452 52.06 21.47 -19.33
CA SER A 452 51.18 22.59 -19.68
C SER A 452 51.81 23.93 -19.33
N ILE A 453 51.50 24.96 -20.11
CA ILE A 453 51.87 26.34 -19.81
C ILE A 453 50.72 26.97 -19.03
N TRP A 454 50.98 27.40 -17.79
CA TRP A 454 49.98 27.98 -16.93
C TRP A 454 50.05 29.51 -16.90
N VAL A 455 48.89 30.15 -16.91
CA VAL A 455 48.72 31.61 -16.79
C VAL A 455 47.58 31.88 -15.82
N VAL A 456 47.75 32.86 -14.93
CA VAL A 456 46.66 33.38 -14.10
C VAL A 456 46.43 34.86 -14.44
N THR A 457 45.17 35.25 -14.60
CA THR A 457 44.76 36.63 -14.85
C THR A 457 43.72 37.05 -13.81
N VAL A 458 43.94 38.19 -13.15
CA VAL A 458 42.93 38.78 -12.25
C VAL A 458 41.88 39.49 -13.12
N GLN A 459 40.68 38.93 -13.21
CA GLN A 459 39.59 39.51 -14.00
C GLN A 459 38.88 40.66 -13.26
N SER A 460 38.83 40.58 -11.93
CA SER A 460 38.27 41.64 -11.07
C SER A 460 38.86 41.56 -9.65
N GLY A 461 38.85 42.68 -8.94
CA GLY A 461 39.36 42.82 -7.57
C GLY A 461 40.82 43.27 -7.49
N THR A 462 41.36 43.30 -6.28
CA THR A 462 42.73 43.75 -5.95
C THR A 462 43.44 42.62 -5.22
N LEU A 463 44.12 41.75 -5.98
CA LEU A 463 44.84 40.58 -5.47
C LEU A 463 46.04 40.30 -6.37
N ASP A 464 47.20 40.04 -5.78
CA ASP A 464 48.36 39.56 -6.52
C ASP A 464 48.34 38.04 -6.57
N ALA A 465 48.34 37.50 -7.78
CA ALA A 465 48.28 36.06 -8.02
C ALA A 465 49.34 35.68 -9.06
N SER A 466 50.06 34.59 -8.79
CA SER A 466 50.97 33.96 -9.75
C SER A 466 50.71 32.45 -9.76
N ILE A 467 50.97 31.77 -10.88
CA ILE A 467 50.84 30.32 -10.99
C ILE A 467 52.13 29.73 -11.55
N GLY A 468 52.65 28.70 -10.87
CA GLY A 468 53.85 27.97 -11.28
C GLY A 468 53.60 27.03 -12.45
N VAL A 469 54.69 26.55 -13.06
CA VAL A 469 54.66 25.53 -14.13
C VAL A 469 54.12 24.18 -13.65
N ASP A 470 54.13 23.95 -12.33
CA ASP A 470 53.57 22.80 -11.62
C ASP A 470 52.06 22.96 -11.33
N GLY A 471 51.42 24.00 -11.86
CA GLY A 471 50.02 24.31 -11.62
C GLY A 471 49.73 24.83 -10.21
N VAL A 472 50.75 25.22 -9.43
CA VAL A 472 50.56 25.76 -8.08
C VAL A 472 50.31 27.26 -8.15
N LEU A 473 49.09 27.67 -7.84
CA LEU A 473 48.66 29.05 -7.68
C LEU A 473 49.14 29.58 -6.32
N SER A 474 49.89 30.69 -6.33
CA SER A 474 50.28 31.46 -5.16
C SER A 474 49.50 32.77 -5.12
N LEU A 475 48.76 32.98 -4.04
CA LEU A 475 48.07 34.24 -3.75
C LEU A 475 48.88 35.03 -2.72
N ASP A 476 49.28 36.24 -3.07
CA ASP A 476 49.95 37.17 -2.17
C ASP A 476 49.03 38.36 -1.88
N ALA A 477 49.03 38.84 -0.64
CA ALA A 477 48.34 40.08 -0.32
C ALA A 477 49.36 41.21 -0.44
N ASP A 478 49.23 42.01 -1.49
CA ASP A 478 49.79 43.35 -1.43
C ASP A 478 49.15 44.10 -0.25
N ALA A 479 49.87 45.07 0.33
CA ALA A 479 49.57 45.72 1.62
C ALA A 479 48.27 46.57 1.66
N GLY A 480 47.30 46.30 0.80
CA GLY A 480 46.03 47.00 0.66
C GLY A 480 44.82 46.06 0.60
N THR A 481 43.67 46.61 1.02
CA THR A 481 42.35 45.98 1.18
C THR A 481 42.02 44.90 0.14
N LEU A 482 42.14 43.62 0.52
CA LEU A 482 41.62 42.48 -0.24
C LEU A 482 40.12 42.66 -0.48
N THR A 483 39.73 42.82 -1.75
CA THR A 483 38.34 42.79 -2.22
C THR A 483 38.01 41.39 -2.76
N ASN A 484 36.72 41.06 -2.93
CA ASN A 484 36.35 39.82 -3.59
C ASN A 484 36.91 39.86 -5.02
N SER A 485 37.79 38.91 -5.34
CA SER A 485 38.50 38.85 -6.60
C SER A 485 38.09 37.63 -7.42
N VAL A 486 38.18 37.75 -8.73
CA VAL A 486 37.94 36.63 -9.67
C VAL A 486 39.19 36.42 -10.50
N LEU A 487 39.74 35.21 -10.44
CA LEU A 487 40.92 34.79 -11.20
C LEU A 487 40.49 33.90 -12.35
N LEU A 488 41.05 34.12 -13.53
CA LEU A 488 40.99 33.19 -14.66
C LEU A 488 42.31 32.44 -14.71
N ILE A 489 42.26 31.13 -14.53
CA ILE A 489 43.40 30.23 -14.68
C ILE A 489 43.31 29.58 -16.05
N GLU A 490 44.37 29.72 -16.84
CA GLU A 490 44.51 29.11 -18.14
C GLU A 490 45.67 28.11 -18.15
N ALA A 491 45.44 26.91 -18.67
CA ALA A 491 46.47 25.93 -18.98
C ALA A 491 46.48 25.70 -20.49
N THR A 492 47.63 25.91 -21.14
CA THR A 492 47.81 25.62 -22.56
C THR A 492 48.61 24.34 -22.73
N TYR A 493 48.01 23.34 -23.39
CA TYR A 493 48.66 22.05 -23.70
C TYR A 493 48.46 21.72 -25.18
N ASN A 494 49.55 21.46 -25.91
CA ASN A 494 49.54 21.22 -27.37
C ASN A 494 48.77 22.30 -28.16
N SER A 495 49.08 23.58 -27.89
CA SER A 495 48.48 24.75 -28.56
C SER A 495 46.97 24.94 -28.35
N ARG A 496 46.37 24.25 -27.36
CA ARG A 496 44.98 24.45 -26.96
C ARG A 496 44.92 24.96 -25.52
N ALA A 497 44.21 26.07 -25.33
CA ALA A 497 43.97 26.67 -24.02
C ALA A 497 42.75 26.03 -23.35
N TYR A 498 42.87 25.76 -22.06
CA TYR A 498 41.80 25.33 -21.15
C TYR A 498 41.70 26.36 -20.05
N GLN A 499 40.50 26.75 -19.66
CA GLN A 499 40.29 27.83 -18.71
C GLN A 499 39.38 27.37 -17.57
N THR A 500 39.66 27.86 -16.37
CA THR A 500 38.76 27.76 -15.22
C THR A 500 38.76 29.08 -14.45
N THR A 501 37.65 29.39 -13.79
CA THR A 501 37.50 30.60 -12.99
C THR A 501 37.53 30.25 -11.52
N VAL A 502 38.33 30.98 -10.75
CA VAL A 502 38.47 30.80 -9.30
C VAL A 502 38.04 32.09 -8.60
N ARG A 503 37.10 31.97 -7.66
CA ARG A 503 36.67 33.10 -6.83
C ARG A 503 37.54 33.15 -5.57
N VAL A 504 38.14 34.29 -5.29
CA VAL A 504 38.85 34.52 -4.03
C VAL A 504 37.96 35.43 -3.18
N THR A 505 37.39 34.86 -2.13
CA THR A 505 36.44 35.55 -1.26
C THR A 505 37.05 35.80 0.11
N LYS A 506 36.71 36.97 0.67
CA LYS A 506 37.09 37.31 2.03
C LYS A 506 36.01 36.78 2.98
N ALA A 507 36.36 35.78 3.78
CA ALA A 507 35.48 35.24 4.81
C ALA A 507 35.70 36.00 6.11
N LEU A 508 34.77 36.90 6.46
CA LEU A 508 34.78 37.56 7.76
C LEU A 508 34.38 36.55 8.84
N SER A 509 35.16 36.48 9.92
CA SER A 509 34.79 35.70 11.11
C SER A 509 33.40 36.11 11.61
N LEU A 510 32.58 35.13 11.98
CA LEU A 510 31.29 35.37 12.65
C LEU A 510 31.52 36.22 13.92
N PRO A 511 30.66 37.21 14.22
CA PRO A 511 30.66 37.79 15.56
C PRO A 511 30.41 36.68 16.60
N PRO A 512 31.00 36.78 17.81
CA PRO A 512 30.94 35.70 18.80
C PRO A 512 29.49 35.27 19.08
N SER A 513 29.26 33.95 18.99
CA SER A 513 27.94 33.32 19.06
C SER A 513 27.28 33.47 20.43
N GLY A 514 26.04 33.98 20.44
CA GLY A 514 25.12 33.93 21.57
C GLY A 514 23.80 33.36 21.06
N GLY A 515 23.23 32.39 21.79
CA GLY A 515 22.05 31.61 21.38
C GLY A 515 20.82 32.45 21.02
N ALA A 516 19.89 31.80 20.30
CA ALA A 516 18.64 32.35 19.78
C ALA A 516 18.08 33.49 20.65
N GLN A 517 18.06 34.70 20.11
CA GLN A 517 17.59 35.87 20.84
C GLN A 517 16.06 35.86 20.92
N ASN A 518 15.54 35.55 22.10
CA ASN A 518 14.13 35.78 22.43
C ASN A 518 13.88 37.28 22.46
N ALA A 519 12.98 37.77 21.60
CA ALA A 519 12.54 39.15 21.65
C ALA A 519 11.17 39.21 22.34
N SER A 520 11.07 40.03 23.39
CA SER A 520 9.80 40.29 24.07
C SER A 520 9.64 41.77 24.35
N GLY A 521 8.40 42.22 24.52
CA GLY A 521 8.11 43.62 24.79
C GLY A 521 6.67 43.85 25.21
N GLY A 522 6.42 45.03 25.77
CA GLY A 522 5.08 45.52 26.05
C GLY A 522 4.58 46.44 24.94
N PHE A 523 3.27 46.55 24.81
CA PHE A 523 2.61 47.55 23.98
C PHE A 523 1.44 48.17 24.73
N ALA A 524 1.21 49.45 24.47
CA ALA A 524 0.04 50.17 24.91
C ALA A 524 -0.39 51.12 23.79
N GLY A 525 -1.67 51.15 23.45
CA GLY A 525 -2.18 51.99 22.37
C GLY A 525 -3.69 51.92 22.24
N GLY A 526 -4.24 52.64 21.25
CA GLY A 526 -5.67 52.67 20.99
C GLY A 526 -6.00 52.09 19.61
N VAL A 527 -7.04 51.27 19.48
CA VAL A 527 -7.64 50.93 18.17
C VAL A 527 -9.07 51.45 18.10
N ASN A 528 -9.36 52.21 17.06
CA ASN A 528 -10.69 52.74 16.75
C ASN A 528 -11.08 52.47 15.29
N SER A 529 -10.30 51.70 14.54
CA SER A 529 -10.52 51.43 13.12
C SER A 529 -10.99 50.00 12.90
N SER A 530 -11.80 49.78 11.86
CA SER A 530 -12.13 48.45 11.33
C SER A 530 -11.06 47.90 10.38
N VAL A 531 -9.96 48.61 10.19
CA VAL A 531 -8.80 48.21 9.38
C VAL A 531 -7.64 47.88 10.31
N MET A 532 -6.92 46.79 10.04
CA MET A 532 -5.74 46.38 10.80
C MET A 532 -4.68 47.49 10.82
N ALA A 533 -4.24 47.86 12.03
CA ALA A 533 -3.18 48.83 12.26
C ALA A 533 -2.13 48.26 13.22
N PRO A 534 -0.85 48.61 13.07
CA PRO A 534 0.20 48.10 13.95
C PRO A 534 0.03 48.65 15.36
N ILE A 535 -0.02 47.77 16.36
CA ILE A 535 -0.09 48.14 17.79
C ILE A 535 1.23 47.91 18.52
N SER A 536 2.05 46.97 18.04
CA SER A 536 3.39 46.73 18.57
C SER A 536 4.45 47.52 17.81
N ARG A 537 5.62 47.67 18.43
CA ARG A 537 6.84 48.01 17.70
C ARG A 537 7.27 46.81 16.84
N GLU A 538 8.20 47.09 15.93
CA GLU A 538 8.91 46.06 15.18
C GLU A 538 9.72 45.18 16.12
N ILE A 539 9.63 43.88 15.92
CA ILE A 539 10.35 42.86 16.68
C ILE A 539 11.25 42.12 15.69
N ALA A 540 12.55 42.13 15.93
CA ALA A 540 13.49 41.36 15.14
C ALA A 540 13.88 40.09 15.93
N VAL A 541 13.72 38.93 15.31
CA VAL A 541 14.03 37.62 15.91
C VAL A 541 14.89 36.82 14.94
N GLU A 542 15.94 36.22 15.47
CA GLU A 542 16.74 35.26 14.73
C GLU A 542 16.00 33.92 14.69
N VAL A 543 15.85 33.39 13.48
CA VAL A 543 15.19 32.11 13.25
C VAL A 543 16.08 31.00 13.81
N GLY A 544 15.48 30.12 14.61
CA GLY A 544 16.20 28.98 15.17
C GLY A 544 16.58 27.93 14.13
N GLU A 545 17.21 26.85 14.58
CA GLU A 545 17.75 25.83 13.68
C GLU A 545 16.65 25.10 12.91
N ASP A 546 15.46 24.97 13.50
CA ASP A 546 14.31 24.29 12.88
C ASP A 546 13.58 25.15 11.82
N GLY A 547 14.06 26.38 11.59
CA GLY A 547 13.43 27.29 10.62
C GLY A 547 12.09 27.85 11.11
N ASN A 548 11.84 27.86 12.42
CA ASN A 548 10.56 28.25 13.00
C ASN A 548 10.67 29.47 13.91
N VAL A 549 9.62 30.29 13.94
CA VAL A 549 9.47 31.38 14.91
C VAL A 549 8.10 31.28 15.58
N ALA A 550 8.10 31.03 16.89
CA ALA A 550 6.90 31.02 17.71
C ALA A 550 6.56 32.44 18.17
N LEU A 551 5.37 32.94 17.78
CA LEU A 551 4.86 34.26 18.08
C LEU A 551 3.70 34.16 19.07
N SER A 552 3.75 34.95 20.14
CA SER A 552 2.67 35.05 21.11
C SER A 552 2.40 36.49 21.53
N ALA A 553 1.13 36.85 21.66
CA ALA A 553 0.73 38.12 22.25
C ALA A 553 -0.48 37.92 23.15
N ASN A 554 -0.40 38.42 24.38
CA ASN A 554 -1.50 38.47 25.33
C ASN A 554 -1.84 39.93 25.58
N TYR A 555 -3.12 40.29 25.54
CA TYR A 555 -3.57 41.67 25.71
C TYR A 555 -4.85 41.79 26.52
N SER A 556 -5.00 42.96 27.13
CA SER A 556 -6.23 43.44 27.76
C SER A 556 -6.69 44.71 27.07
N PHE A 557 -8.00 44.95 27.03
CA PHE A 557 -8.57 46.15 26.44
C PHE A 557 -9.76 46.66 27.25
N THR A 558 -9.94 47.98 27.24
CA THR A 558 -11.09 48.66 27.85
C THR A 558 -11.89 49.39 26.77
N VAL A 559 -13.19 49.49 26.98
CA VAL A 559 -14.16 50.06 26.05
C VAL A 559 -14.79 51.31 26.67
N ASP A 560 -14.58 52.46 26.03
CA ASP A 560 -15.32 53.67 26.38
C ASP A 560 -16.68 53.66 25.67
N GLY A 561 -17.75 53.21 26.35
CA GLY A 561 -19.15 53.35 25.88
C GLY A 561 -19.99 52.07 25.77
N SER A 562 -21.30 52.22 25.59
CA SER A 562 -22.28 51.13 25.70
C SER A 562 -22.74 50.52 24.35
N PHE A 563 -22.60 49.19 24.25
CA PHE A 563 -23.33 48.17 23.47
C PHE A 563 -23.51 48.31 21.95
N ALA A 564 -22.66 47.59 21.19
CA ALA A 564 -23.06 46.84 19.98
C ALA A 564 -21.99 45.83 19.49
N SER A 565 -20.70 46.04 19.78
CA SER A 565 -19.64 45.05 19.50
C SER A 565 -18.35 45.35 20.28
N PHE A 566 -17.88 44.37 21.07
CA PHE A 566 -16.73 44.54 21.98
C PHE A 566 -15.44 43.89 21.47
N HIS A 567 -15.47 43.18 20.34
CA HIS A 567 -14.32 42.39 19.93
C HIS A 567 -13.20 43.25 19.36
N VAL A 568 -11.98 42.91 19.79
CA VAL A 568 -10.73 43.28 19.14
C VAL A 568 -10.26 42.08 18.33
N TYR A 569 -9.82 42.30 17.11
CA TYR A 569 -9.18 41.29 16.28
C TYR A 569 -7.68 41.56 16.25
N ALA A 570 -6.87 40.53 16.46
CA ALA A 570 -5.42 40.61 16.45
C ALA A 570 -4.82 39.65 15.42
N GLN A 571 -3.75 40.06 14.75
CA GLN A 571 -3.06 39.25 13.76
C GLN A 571 -1.58 39.62 13.68
N TRP A 572 -0.72 38.62 13.46
CA TRP A 572 0.71 38.80 13.25
C TRP A 572 1.02 39.15 11.79
N TYR A 573 2.02 39.99 11.57
CA TYR A 573 2.51 40.35 10.23
C TYR A 573 4.03 40.20 10.17
N ARG A 574 4.56 39.71 9.04
CA ARG A 574 6.01 39.59 8.75
C ARG A 574 6.46 40.58 7.68
N TRP A 575 7.64 41.17 7.85
CA TRP A 575 8.30 41.93 6.80
C TRP A 575 8.84 41.00 5.69
N ASN A 576 8.38 41.15 4.46
CA ASN A 576 8.86 40.36 3.32
C ASN A 576 10.00 41.03 2.53
N GLY A 577 10.55 42.14 3.04
CA GLY A 577 11.53 42.98 2.33
C GLY A 577 10.97 44.31 1.85
N THR A 578 9.67 44.40 1.57
CA THR A 578 9.02 45.61 1.03
C THR A 578 7.80 46.06 1.82
N ALA A 579 7.06 45.13 2.43
CA ALA A 579 5.88 45.42 3.22
C ALA A 579 5.68 44.39 4.34
N TYR A 580 4.84 44.76 5.32
CA TYR A 580 4.32 43.82 6.31
C TYR A 580 3.15 43.03 5.71
N VAL A 581 3.27 41.70 5.68
CA VAL A 581 2.27 40.77 5.15
C VAL A 581 1.65 39.97 6.30
N ALA A 582 0.33 39.80 6.25
CA ALA A 582 -0.43 39.10 7.29
C ALA A 582 -0.04 37.62 7.39
N LEU A 583 0.04 37.12 8.62
CA LEU A 583 0.27 35.71 8.95
C LEU A 583 -1.00 35.12 9.60
N GLY A 584 -1.38 33.92 9.16
CA GLY A 584 -2.53 33.20 9.71
C GLY A 584 -3.87 33.92 9.52
N SER A 585 -4.87 33.51 10.31
CA SER A 585 -6.17 34.16 10.40
C SER A 585 -6.26 35.10 11.60
N GLU A 586 -7.14 36.10 11.52
CA GLU A 586 -7.41 37.02 12.63
C GLU A 586 -7.93 36.26 13.86
N GLN A 587 -7.37 36.58 15.03
CA GLN A 587 -7.78 36.02 16.32
C GLN A 587 -8.71 37.02 17.03
N GLN A 588 -9.92 36.58 17.34
CA GLN A 588 -10.93 37.38 18.03
C GLN A 588 -10.71 37.34 19.55
N SER A 589 -10.78 38.49 20.21
CA SER A 589 -10.72 38.57 21.66
C SER A 589 -11.91 37.87 22.32
N THR A 590 -11.69 37.34 23.53
CA THR A 590 -12.80 36.84 24.36
C THR A 590 -13.71 38.00 24.78
N ASP A 591 -15.00 37.72 24.94
CA ASP A 591 -15.98 38.72 25.40
C ASP A 591 -15.61 39.14 26.84
N PRO A 592 -15.55 40.44 27.18
CA PRO A 592 -15.55 40.83 28.59
C PRO A 592 -16.71 40.15 29.30
N ALA A 593 -16.48 39.61 30.49
CA ALA A 593 -17.54 39.00 31.27
C ALA A 593 -18.57 40.10 31.59
N ILE A 594 -19.70 40.15 30.87
CA ILE A 594 -20.77 41.11 31.17
C ILE A 594 -21.54 40.57 32.38
N GLY A 595 -20.90 40.62 33.55
CA GLY A 595 -21.48 40.27 34.84
C GLY A 595 -22.41 41.38 35.33
N GLY A 596 -23.64 41.42 34.80
CA GLY A 596 -24.66 42.37 35.23
C GLY A 596 -24.53 43.74 34.56
N ARG A 597 -25.66 44.39 34.26
CA ARG A 597 -25.71 45.71 33.62
C ARG A 597 -24.91 46.72 34.48
N PRO A 598 -23.75 47.23 34.03
CA PRO A 598 -23.14 48.36 34.71
C PRO A 598 -24.06 49.56 34.53
N SER A 599 -24.34 50.28 35.62
CA SER A 599 -25.00 51.58 35.56
C SER A 599 -24.19 52.52 34.65
N ILE A 600 -24.89 53.35 33.88
CA ILE A 600 -24.30 54.35 32.99
C ILE A 600 -23.25 55.17 33.77
N GLY A 601 -21.96 55.00 33.44
CA GLY A 601 -20.85 55.75 34.03
C GLY A 601 -19.76 54.93 34.72
N GLU A 602 -19.91 53.60 34.88
CA GLU A 602 -18.84 52.75 35.40
C GLU A 602 -17.92 52.24 34.26
N PRO A 603 -16.58 52.26 34.44
CA PRO A 603 -15.66 51.69 33.47
C PRO A 603 -15.96 50.19 33.32
N GLY A 604 -16.22 49.74 32.10
CA GLY A 604 -16.51 48.33 31.82
C GLY A 604 -15.34 47.44 32.22
N GLU A 605 -15.64 46.19 32.63
CA GLU A 605 -14.60 45.21 32.93
C GLU A 605 -13.65 45.04 31.73
N PRO A 606 -12.33 44.95 31.97
CA PRO A 606 -11.37 44.80 30.88
C PRO A 606 -11.60 43.47 30.18
N GLY A 607 -11.76 43.52 28.85
CA GLY A 607 -11.71 42.33 28.01
C GLY A 607 -10.27 41.85 27.86
N THR A 608 -10.08 40.56 27.59
CA THR A 608 -8.77 39.95 27.34
C THR A 608 -8.75 39.21 26.01
N GLY A 609 -7.57 38.97 25.47
CA GLY A 609 -7.39 38.19 24.24
C GLY A 609 -5.95 37.72 24.05
N GLY A 610 -5.80 36.75 23.16
CA GLY A 610 -4.51 36.18 22.78
C GLY A 610 -4.37 36.06 21.26
N CYS A 611 -3.15 36.17 20.75
CA CYS A 611 -2.82 35.91 19.35
C CYS A 611 -1.54 35.07 19.29
N TYR A 612 -1.68 33.81 18.86
CA TYR A 612 -0.60 32.83 18.80
C TYR A 612 -0.43 32.33 17.37
N PHE A 613 0.81 32.27 16.90
CA PHE A 613 1.12 31.79 15.55
C PHE A 613 2.54 31.22 15.51
N THR A 614 2.77 30.19 14.69
CA THR A 614 4.11 29.68 14.40
C THR A 614 4.42 29.92 12.94
N ASP A 615 5.42 30.75 12.66
CA ASP A 615 5.90 31.02 11.31
C ASP A 615 6.98 30.00 10.94
N THR A 616 6.66 29.09 10.02
CA THR A 616 7.50 27.95 9.64
C THR A 616 8.22 28.17 8.31
N GLY A 617 9.29 27.41 8.06
CA GLY A 617 9.98 27.40 6.76
C GLY A 617 10.83 28.65 6.51
N GLN A 618 11.25 29.32 7.58
CA GLN A 618 12.22 30.41 7.50
C GLN A 618 13.64 29.86 7.38
N THR A 619 14.54 30.63 6.78
CA THR A 619 15.95 30.23 6.69
C THR A 619 16.57 30.26 8.11
N PRO A 620 17.18 29.17 8.60
CA PRO A 620 17.86 29.16 9.90
C PRO A 620 18.91 30.26 10.00
N ALA A 621 19.07 30.83 11.20
CA ALA A 621 19.95 31.97 11.51
C ALA A 621 19.66 33.26 10.71
N SER A 622 18.52 33.35 10.01
CA SER A 622 18.09 34.60 9.38
C SER A 622 17.37 35.50 10.38
N LEU A 623 17.56 36.81 10.25
CA LEU A 623 16.85 37.80 11.07
C LEU A 623 15.50 38.14 10.43
N GLN A 624 14.41 37.76 11.09
CA GLN A 624 13.04 38.04 10.66
C GLN A 624 12.41 39.16 11.47
N LYS A 625 11.54 39.95 10.84
CA LYS A 625 10.88 41.12 11.47
C LYS A 625 9.37 40.93 11.53
N TYR A 626 8.81 41.09 12.72
CA TYR A 626 7.38 40.90 13.01
C TYR A 626 6.74 42.12 13.65
N ARG A 627 5.43 42.28 13.43
CA ARG A 627 4.58 43.26 14.12
C ARG A 627 3.20 42.67 14.39
N LEU A 628 2.63 43.02 15.54
CA LEU A 628 1.26 42.72 15.89
C LEU A 628 0.35 43.85 15.39
N TYR A 629 -0.67 43.46 14.64
CA TYR A 629 -1.70 44.36 14.16
C TYR A 629 -3.01 44.06 14.88
N MET A 630 -3.78 45.11 15.13
CA MET A 630 -5.11 45.00 15.73
C MET A 630 -6.11 45.90 15.03
N ARG A 631 -7.39 45.52 15.11
CA ARG A 631 -8.53 46.34 14.70
C ARG A 631 -9.71 46.14 15.65
N SER A 632 -10.59 47.12 15.70
CA SER A 632 -11.88 47.00 16.36
C SER A 632 -12.90 46.33 15.42
N ALA A 633 -13.84 45.56 15.96
CA ALA A 633 -15.00 45.07 15.22
C ALA A 633 -15.86 46.20 14.66
N SER A 634 -15.90 47.35 15.35
CA SER A 634 -16.63 48.56 14.94
C SER A 634 -15.71 49.78 14.95
N GLY A 635 -15.65 50.51 13.83
CA GLY A 635 -14.72 51.63 13.63
C GLY A 635 -15.09 52.96 14.33
N SER A 636 -16.00 52.95 15.30
CA SER A 636 -16.53 54.17 15.93
C SER A 636 -16.12 54.34 17.40
N LEU A 637 -15.59 53.31 18.05
CA LEU A 637 -15.24 53.36 19.46
C LEU A 637 -13.76 53.08 19.68
N THR A 638 -13.08 53.97 20.40
CA THR A 638 -11.69 53.76 20.80
C THR A 638 -11.60 52.68 21.86
N ARG A 639 -10.65 51.77 21.70
CA ARG A 639 -10.30 50.71 22.64
C ARG A 639 -8.89 50.96 23.15
N SER A 640 -8.72 51.25 24.43
CA SER A 640 -7.39 51.32 25.05
C SER A 640 -6.90 49.90 25.30
N ILE A 641 -5.81 49.53 24.63
CA ILE A 641 -5.21 48.20 24.66
C ILE A 641 -3.86 48.28 25.38
N SER A 642 -3.59 47.31 26.25
CA SER A 642 -2.26 47.07 26.78
C SER A 642 -1.97 45.58 26.83
N GLY A 643 -0.72 45.20 26.56
CA GLY A 643 -0.35 43.79 26.50
C GLY A 643 1.15 43.56 26.38
N SER A 644 1.51 42.29 26.26
CA SER A 644 2.88 41.84 26.02
C SER A 644 2.92 40.91 24.83
N TYR A 645 4.02 40.97 24.09
CA TYR A 645 4.33 40.02 23.03
C TYR A 645 5.67 39.33 23.27
N SER A 646 5.82 38.15 22.71
CA SER A 646 7.11 37.45 22.57
C SER A 646 7.22 36.79 21.20
N ALA A 647 8.46 36.68 20.73
CA ALA A 647 8.84 35.97 19.54
C ALA A 647 10.12 35.17 19.85
N VAL A 648 10.06 33.87 19.61
CA VAL A 648 11.11 32.89 19.96
C VAL A 648 11.49 32.13 18.69
N GLY A 649 12.75 32.24 18.27
CA GLY A 649 13.31 31.36 17.25
C GLY A 649 13.56 29.98 17.83
N SER A 650 13.01 28.95 17.20
CA SER A 650 13.26 27.54 17.52
C SER A 650 13.80 26.82 16.30
#